data_AF-Q46FI6-F1
#
_entry.id   AF-Q46FI6-F1
#
_cell.length_a   1.000
_cell.length_b   1.000
_cell.length_c   1.000
_cell.angle_alpha   90.00
_cell.angle_beta   90.00
_cell.angle_gamma   90.00
#
_symmetry.space_group_name_H-M   'P 1'
#
loop_
_entity.id
_entity.type
_entity.pdbx_description
1 polymer ?
#
loop_
_entity_poly.entity_id
_entity_poly.type
_entity_poly.pdbx_seq_one_letter_code
_entity_poly.pdbx_strand_id
1 'polypeptide(L)'
;MLDELISIYNHTDYDFRNYAFPGDKLSHLFNEWVDYYRMKFAITKMIRPMSILEIGVRYGYSAITFLKASENATYLGIDNDSNTFGGNKGAGNWAKKITQNYKAEFLLANSQLMTTLPGDFYDLIHIDGQQDGDGTFHDLELALEKGKWLLVDGYFWSDENLLSATYFLNKYKDFIEFAITIPSYAGELLIKTKSSAKHMFVEGLNKENSNLEDIIDSYKRYKGREFEDSRLVSISCLANPNKDMNILDVGCGRGELSYTLSKSGAHVTGIDDSSSAIKTAKAKYLADSSMKNLEFIQDNFLNHKFNKKYDRIIATDLIERVPEDKLELVILKIAELLKEDGLFITYVYPNKLYYQYTYEEKRKIAKSIGFYIPENPRTFYEDLRHINEQTPQSLFLNLNKYFSHILTWVNDSQDLAGSLTNSFNSEEYNNARTILAVSSFEDLDRDWIVQLLSPRKLDRSGINVEALSKKDSINTFSNKKFKLHITLKNNGKERLVSLPPYPVNISYHWLKTDGTCEVFDGLRTGILPALNPNEQRDLQVDIVAPQEHGEYQLQIDLVQESCFWLQEITNKPLLNISAKVEQNPDECRSEESKMDTFEIKDDEINVEEIMEKIRENIRERKENEDPKNTEEIEHVFSEVSSKTRSPQESGVINSDYDLRNDNYTISSHRPFLGPFLIKGRKLVHGEIRRYVDPVLQKQSQLNYNLAGVLSDAKETADSCSNKVEKLKSEIEQLEDENRLLKSEVEQLSNETEKLKSEVVSSIKKEVESIVSAVNLDLENKAWLNRVLESRIQKGLGNQGTNTSGKSNAQINVSGKANVKNTPIGKANAKNTSSGNTNTQAAASRSVNAQINLSETADSQINYYVFEERFRGSRENIIEHQTNFIGYFENCTNVLDIGCGRGEFLELAKQKGINATGIDVDEDMINFCKSKGLNAELKDAIKALEEIKDKSLDGIFISQVVEHLNPRYLVNMLNLCNKKMKYGFYIIIETVNPLSLFSLANFYIDLSHIKPVHPETLKYLVSIAGFRDIETKFSSPVPPEMKLKKLPNLEDTDNDESMIEISNQNIDMINDALYGAQDYAVIGKK
;
A
#
# COMPACT_ATOMS: atom_id res chain seq x y z
N MET A 1 19.63 11.94 -15.29
CA MET A 1 19.91 11.36 -13.94
C MET A 1 20.00 9.85 -14.05
N LEU A 2 18.91 9.13 -14.35
CA LEU A 2 18.97 7.68 -14.56
C LEU A 2 20.01 7.28 -15.63
N ASP A 3 20.08 8.01 -16.73
CA ASP A 3 21.06 7.79 -17.81
C ASP A 3 22.51 8.03 -17.35
N GLU A 4 22.71 8.94 -16.40
CA GLU A 4 24.01 9.22 -15.77
C GLU A 4 24.39 8.10 -14.79
N LEU A 5 23.42 7.62 -13.99
CA LEU A 5 23.61 6.47 -13.09
C LEU A 5 23.95 5.19 -13.86
N ILE A 6 23.16 4.86 -14.90
CA ILE A 6 23.36 3.70 -15.77
C ILE A 6 24.70 3.82 -16.51
N SER A 7 25.04 5.01 -17.01
CA SER A 7 26.33 5.25 -17.65
C SER A 7 27.50 5.04 -16.67
N ILE A 8 27.45 5.60 -15.46
CA ILE A 8 28.50 5.40 -14.46
C ILE A 8 28.61 3.92 -14.06
N TYR A 9 27.49 3.25 -13.82
CA TYR A 9 27.44 1.82 -13.44
C TYR A 9 28.08 0.92 -14.52
N ASN A 10 27.75 1.15 -15.79
CA ASN A 10 28.27 0.38 -16.93
C ASN A 10 29.76 0.65 -17.23
N HIS A 11 30.32 1.77 -16.76
CA HIS A 11 31.71 2.16 -17.03
C HIS A 11 32.64 2.03 -15.81
N THR A 12 32.15 1.56 -14.65
CA THR A 12 32.99 1.39 -13.46
C THR A 12 33.34 -0.08 -13.19
N ASP A 13 34.62 -0.30 -12.93
CA ASP A 13 35.23 -1.57 -12.52
C ASP A 13 35.22 -1.78 -10.99
N TYR A 14 34.45 -0.99 -10.23
CA TYR A 14 34.49 -1.03 -8.78
C TYR A 14 34.11 -2.42 -8.22
N ASP A 15 34.94 -2.88 -7.29
CA ASP A 15 34.81 -4.15 -6.57
C ASP A 15 35.27 -3.99 -5.12
N PHE A 16 34.32 -4.09 -4.19
CA PHE A 16 34.55 -3.95 -2.75
C PHE A 16 35.41 -5.07 -2.15
N ARG A 17 35.53 -6.25 -2.81
CA ARG A 17 36.22 -7.44 -2.29
C ARG A 17 37.70 -7.16 -1.99
N ASN A 18 38.29 -6.19 -2.69
CA ASN A 18 39.64 -5.66 -2.44
C ASN A 18 39.85 -5.08 -1.02
N TYR A 19 38.77 -4.78 -0.30
CA TYR A 19 38.76 -4.21 1.05
C TYR A 19 38.05 -5.10 2.08
N ALA A 20 37.55 -6.27 1.67
CA ALA A 20 36.74 -7.13 2.52
C ALA A 20 37.51 -7.76 3.68
N PHE A 21 36.81 -8.09 4.77
CA PHE A 21 37.44 -8.72 5.94
C PHE A 21 37.69 -10.22 5.68
N PRO A 22 38.94 -10.73 5.75
CA PRO A 22 39.25 -12.13 5.41
C PRO A 22 38.62 -13.20 6.33
N GLY A 23 38.07 -12.79 7.47
CA GLY A 23 37.36 -13.67 8.41
C GLY A 23 35.83 -13.47 8.41
N ASP A 24 35.27 -12.84 7.39
CA ASP A 24 33.83 -12.61 7.28
C ASP A 24 33.08 -13.92 7.01
N LYS A 25 32.02 -14.18 7.78
CA LYS A 25 31.17 -15.37 7.64
C LYS A 25 30.29 -15.30 6.39
N LEU A 26 30.01 -14.09 5.91
CA LEU A 26 29.19 -13.83 4.71
C LEU A 26 30.04 -13.75 3.43
N SER A 27 31.33 -14.10 3.50
CA SER A 27 32.26 -14.14 2.36
C SER A 27 31.84 -15.04 1.20
N HIS A 28 30.89 -15.95 1.41
CA HIS A 28 30.29 -16.77 0.36
C HIS A 28 29.33 -15.96 -0.55
N LEU A 29 28.70 -14.90 -0.04
CA LEU A 29 27.79 -14.02 -0.80
C LEU A 29 28.54 -12.90 -1.55
N PHE A 30 29.85 -12.75 -1.33
CA PHE A 30 30.62 -11.62 -1.85
C PHE A 30 30.62 -11.48 -3.38
N ASN A 31 30.33 -12.55 -4.12
CA ASN A 31 30.20 -12.49 -5.58
C ASN A 31 28.89 -11.81 -6.01
N GLU A 32 27.79 -12.08 -5.30
CA GLU A 32 26.48 -11.44 -5.53
C GLU A 32 26.52 -9.96 -5.09
N TRP A 33 27.32 -9.64 -4.07
CA TRP A 33 27.45 -8.29 -3.54
C TRP A 33 28.33 -7.35 -4.39
N VAL A 34 29.07 -7.84 -5.39
CA VAL A 34 29.95 -6.97 -6.22
C VAL A 34 29.14 -5.90 -6.94
N ASP A 35 28.07 -6.32 -7.61
CA ASP A 35 27.22 -5.44 -8.42
C ASP A 35 26.38 -4.50 -7.55
N TYR A 36 25.96 -4.97 -6.38
CA TYR A 36 25.31 -4.15 -5.33
C TYR A 36 26.24 -3.03 -4.81
N TYR A 37 27.49 -3.33 -4.44
CA TYR A 37 28.44 -2.26 -4.06
C TYR A 37 28.88 -1.40 -5.26
N ARG A 38 28.86 -1.93 -6.50
CA ARG A 38 29.05 -1.12 -7.71
C ARG A 38 27.90 -0.13 -7.92
N MET A 39 26.65 -0.51 -7.61
CA MET A 39 25.51 0.40 -7.64
C MET A 39 25.69 1.54 -6.61
N LYS A 40 26.05 1.22 -5.36
CA LYS A 40 26.38 2.23 -4.33
C LYS A 40 27.49 3.21 -4.76
N PHE A 41 28.54 2.70 -5.40
CA PHE A 41 29.59 3.53 -5.98
C PHE A 41 29.04 4.47 -7.07
N ALA A 42 28.20 3.95 -7.98
CA ALA A 42 27.60 4.73 -9.06
C ALA A 42 26.62 5.81 -8.54
N ILE A 43 25.76 5.48 -7.56
CA ILE A 43 24.87 6.43 -6.88
C ILE A 43 25.69 7.57 -6.26
N THR A 44 26.77 7.26 -5.54
CA THR A 44 27.60 8.28 -4.90
C THR A 44 28.39 9.12 -5.92
N LYS A 45 28.88 8.52 -7.02
CA LYS A 45 29.51 9.24 -8.14
C LYS A 45 28.55 10.16 -8.90
N MET A 46 27.26 9.85 -8.93
CA MET A 46 26.21 10.70 -9.50
C MET A 46 25.87 11.87 -8.55
N ILE A 47 25.62 11.59 -7.27
CA ILE A 47 25.21 12.58 -6.25
C ILE A 47 26.36 13.54 -5.92
N ARG A 48 27.61 13.05 -5.91
CA ARG A 48 28.84 13.78 -5.58
C ARG A 48 28.79 14.47 -4.20
N PRO A 49 28.42 13.75 -3.12
CA PRO A 49 28.29 14.35 -1.79
C PRO A 49 29.64 14.82 -1.23
N MET A 50 29.63 15.93 -0.49
CA MET A 50 30.77 16.45 0.27
C MET A 50 30.73 16.07 1.75
N SER A 51 29.56 15.72 2.29
CA SER A 51 29.39 15.16 3.63
C SER A 51 28.46 13.95 3.61
N ILE A 52 28.86 12.88 4.30
CA ILE A 52 28.17 11.59 4.33
C ILE A 52 27.98 11.14 5.79
N LEU A 53 26.78 10.67 6.13
CA LEU A 53 26.50 9.94 7.37
C LEU A 53 26.02 8.53 7.03
N GLU A 54 26.40 7.53 7.83
CA GLU A 54 25.97 6.14 7.67
C GLU A 54 25.51 5.55 9.00
N ILE A 55 24.33 4.94 9.02
CA ILE A 55 23.82 4.15 10.15
C ILE A 55 24.02 2.67 9.76
N GLY A 56 24.71 1.88 10.60
CA GLY A 56 24.89 0.43 10.38
C GLY A 56 26.24 -0.01 9.77
N VAL A 57 27.31 0.73 10.04
CA VAL A 57 28.66 0.60 9.42
C VAL A 57 29.19 -0.84 9.29
N ARG A 58 29.05 -1.65 10.34
CA ARG A 58 29.57 -3.02 10.46
C ARG A 58 31.05 -3.09 10.06
N TYR A 59 31.40 -3.76 8.94
CA TYR A 59 32.77 -3.87 8.45
C TYR A 59 33.26 -2.67 7.62
N GLY A 60 32.39 -1.72 7.29
CA GLY A 60 32.72 -0.51 6.53
C GLY A 60 32.79 -0.70 5.01
N TYR A 61 32.13 -1.72 4.45
CA TYR A 61 32.11 -1.96 3.00
C TYR A 61 31.35 -0.82 2.27
N SER A 62 30.21 -0.38 2.81
CA SER A 62 29.50 0.82 2.34
C SER A 62 30.39 2.06 2.51
N ALA A 63 30.96 2.28 3.70
CA ALA A 63 31.91 3.36 3.99
C ALA A 63 33.06 3.52 2.97
N ILE A 64 33.80 2.45 2.66
CA ILE A 64 34.92 2.51 1.71
C ILE A 64 34.44 2.66 0.26
N THR A 65 33.24 2.18 -0.07
CA THR A 65 32.60 2.38 -1.37
C THR A 65 32.27 3.86 -1.59
N PHE A 66 31.61 4.48 -0.61
CA PHE A 66 31.27 5.91 -0.66
C PHE A 66 32.50 6.81 -0.70
N LEU A 67 33.52 6.50 0.12
CA LEU A 67 34.77 7.25 0.14
C LEU A 67 35.62 7.05 -1.12
N LYS A 68 35.50 5.92 -1.82
CA LYS A 68 36.11 5.73 -3.15
C LYS A 68 35.35 6.48 -4.25
N ALA A 69 34.05 6.66 -4.11
CA ALA A 69 33.27 7.51 -5.00
C ALA A 69 33.55 9.01 -4.78
N SER A 70 33.58 9.48 -3.54
CA SER A 70 33.83 10.88 -3.15
C SER A 70 35.05 11.02 -2.21
N GLU A 71 36.26 10.94 -2.77
CA GLU A 71 37.51 10.90 -1.97
C GLU A 71 37.78 12.15 -1.10
N ASN A 72 37.11 13.28 -1.38
CA ASN A 72 37.23 14.53 -0.61
C ASN A 72 36.19 14.70 0.51
N ALA A 73 35.17 13.82 0.57
CA ALA A 73 34.06 13.96 1.50
C ALA A 73 34.49 13.75 2.97
N THR A 74 33.73 14.36 3.89
CA THR A 74 33.71 13.92 5.28
C THR A 74 32.71 12.78 5.45
N TYR A 75 33.05 11.81 6.29
CA TYR A 75 32.23 10.64 6.56
C TYR A 75 32.09 10.44 8.08
N LEU A 76 30.86 10.21 8.55
CA LEU A 76 30.56 9.85 9.93
C LEU A 76 29.70 8.58 9.98
N GLY A 77 30.28 7.49 10.44
CA GLY A 77 29.57 6.22 10.65
C GLY A 77 29.03 6.09 12.07
N ILE A 78 27.81 5.56 12.23
CA ILE A 78 27.16 5.23 13.51
C ILE A 78 26.91 3.72 13.56
N ASP A 79 27.38 3.06 14.62
CA ASP A 79 27.20 1.63 14.83
C ASP A 79 27.10 1.31 16.33
N ASN A 80 26.35 0.26 16.70
CA ASN A 80 26.11 -0.13 18.10
C ASN A 80 27.00 -1.30 18.58
N ASP A 81 27.91 -1.82 17.73
CA ASP A 81 28.84 -2.93 17.99
C ASP A 81 28.16 -4.21 18.52
N SER A 82 26.94 -4.46 18.04
CA SER A 82 26.12 -5.62 18.41
C SER A 82 26.36 -6.84 17.51
N ASN A 83 25.77 -7.98 17.91
CA ASN A 83 25.69 -9.21 17.11
C ASN A 83 24.27 -9.44 16.56
N THR A 84 23.42 -8.41 16.58
CA THR A 84 22.02 -8.43 16.14
C THR A 84 21.89 -7.75 14.77
N PHE A 85 20.82 -8.05 14.02
CA PHE A 85 20.58 -7.48 12.68
C PHE A 85 21.80 -7.59 11.74
N GLY A 86 22.46 -8.75 11.75
CA GLY A 86 23.66 -9.01 10.93
C GLY A 86 24.97 -8.37 11.44
N GLY A 87 24.93 -7.60 12.53
CA GLY A 87 26.13 -7.05 13.19
C GLY A 87 27.12 -8.11 13.65
N ASN A 88 28.38 -7.72 13.80
CA ASN A 88 29.42 -8.58 14.37
C ASN A 88 30.38 -7.76 15.23
N LYS A 89 30.47 -8.11 16.52
CA LYS A 89 31.20 -7.34 17.51
C LYS A 89 32.70 -7.20 17.17
N GLY A 90 33.17 -5.96 17.11
CA GLY A 90 34.51 -5.56 16.73
C GLY A 90 34.68 -5.17 15.26
N ALA A 91 33.65 -5.31 14.41
CA ALA A 91 33.73 -5.05 12.96
C ALA A 91 34.16 -3.60 12.63
N GLY A 92 33.74 -2.61 13.41
CA GLY A 92 34.11 -1.20 13.23
C GLY A 92 35.62 -0.92 13.36
N ASN A 93 36.42 -1.85 13.90
CA ASN A 93 37.88 -1.75 13.87
C ASN A 93 38.45 -2.05 12.47
N TRP A 94 37.78 -2.88 11.67
CA TRP A 94 38.14 -3.09 10.27
C TRP A 94 37.73 -1.89 9.41
N ALA A 95 36.53 -1.34 9.62
CA ALA A 95 36.07 -0.12 8.97
C ALA A 95 37.10 1.02 9.12
N LYS A 96 37.49 1.33 10.37
CA LYS A 96 38.55 2.32 10.70
C LYS A 96 39.89 2.05 9.99
N LYS A 97 40.26 0.79 9.79
CA LYS A 97 41.51 0.40 9.12
C LYS A 97 41.43 0.62 7.60
N ILE A 98 40.32 0.26 6.95
CA ILE A 98 40.19 0.41 5.48
C ILE A 98 39.93 1.87 5.07
N THR A 99 39.30 2.67 5.92
CA THR A 99 39.07 4.11 5.67
C THR A 99 40.17 5.02 6.22
N GLN A 100 41.27 4.49 6.79
CA GLN A 100 42.27 5.27 7.54
C GLN A 100 42.95 6.44 6.78
N ASN A 101 42.89 6.43 5.44
CA ASN A 101 43.46 7.46 4.57
C ASN A 101 42.46 8.58 4.21
N TYR A 102 41.23 8.51 4.73
CA TYR A 102 40.12 9.41 4.44
C TYR A 102 39.65 10.17 5.69
N LYS A 103 38.80 11.19 5.51
CA LYS A 103 38.18 11.95 6.61
C LYS A 103 36.98 11.18 7.20
N ALA A 104 37.25 10.02 7.78
CA ALA A 104 36.26 9.08 8.29
C ALA A 104 36.28 8.98 9.82
N GLU A 105 35.18 9.39 10.46
CA GLU A 105 34.94 9.25 11.89
C GLU A 105 33.86 8.19 12.17
N PHE A 106 33.87 7.62 13.38
CA PHE A 106 32.95 6.53 13.74
C PHE A 106 32.50 6.64 15.20
N LEU A 107 31.19 6.78 15.39
CA LEU A 107 30.51 6.90 16.67
C LEU A 107 29.95 5.54 17.11
N LEU A 108 30.27 5.13 18.35
CA LEU A 108 29.67 3.95 18.99
C LEU A 108 28.35 4.37 19.67
N ALA A 109 27.23 4.20 19.00
CA ALA A 109 25.90 4.59 19.48
C ALA A 109 24.79 3.75 18.83
N ASN A 110 23.62 3.68 19.48
CA ASN A 110 22.43 3.02 18.94
C ASN A 110 21.45 4.07 18.44
N SER A 111 21.23 4.17 17.12
CA SER A 111 20.32 5.17 16.50
C SER A 111 18.88 5.07 17.04
N GLN A 112 18.44 3.85 17.35
CA GLN A 112 17.17 3.50 17.99
C GLN A 112 16.99 4.06 19.42
N LEU A 113 17.98 4.78 19.96
CA LEU A 113 17.91 5.53 21.22
C LEU A 113 18.21 7.03 21.03
N MET A 114 18.37 7.50 19.79
CA MET A 114 18.68 8.88 19.45
C MET A 114 17.40 9.62 19.03
N THR A 115 17.32 10.91 19.35
CA THR A 115 16.20 11.81 18.99
C THR A 115 16.53 12.77 17.84
N THR A 116 17.80 12.84 17.44
CA THR A 116 18.32 13.55 16.26
C THR A 116 19.71 12.99 15.94
N LEU A 117 20.14 13.09 14.69
CA LEU A 117 21.49 12.69 14.27
C LEU A 117 22.55 13.73 14.71
N PRO A 118 23.82 13.34 14.91
CA PRO A 118 24.91 14.30 15.13
C PRO A 118 25.09 15.22 13.91
N GLY A 119 25.64 16.42 14.12
CA GLY A 119 25.89 17.40 13.05
C GLY A 119 24.64 18.17 12.59
N ASP A 120 24.83 19.07 11.63
CA ASP A 120 23.80 20.02 11.17
C ASP A 120 23.06 19.59 9.90
N PHE A 121 23.79 19.02 8.92
CA PHE A 121 23.26 18.63 7.61
C PHE A 121 24.28 17.79 6.81
N TYR A 122 23.78 16.86 5.99
CA TYR A 122 24.57 15.95 5.16
C TYR A 122 24.08 15.93 3.70
N ASP A 123 25.00 15.89 2.73
CA ASP A 123 24.63 15.67 1.33
C ASP A 123 24.05 14.27 1.10
N LEU A 124 24.53 13.26 1.83
CA LEU A 124 24.03 11.88 1.76
C LEU A 124 23.93 11.27 3.17
N ILE A 125 22.80 10.63 3.47
CA ILE A 125 22.62 9.77 4.64
C ILE A 125 22.29 8.35 4.17
N HIS A 126 23.07 7.37 4.61
CA HIS A 126 22.87 5.95 4.33
C HIS A 126 22.28 5.22 5.54
N ILE A 127 21.28 4.36 5.31
CA ILE A 127 20.53 3.65 6.35
C ILE A 127 20.62 2.14 6.09
N ASP A 128 21.55 1.48 6.79
CA ASP A 128 21.86 0.04 6.80
C ASP A 128 21.73 -0.50 8.24
N GLY A 129 20.79 0.09 8.99
CA GLY A 129 20.61 -0.04 10.43
C GLY A 129 19.68 -1.19 10.83
N GLN A 130 18.60 -0.87 11.55
CA GLN A 130 17.67 -1.89 12.04
C GLN A 130 16.55 -2.16 11.01
N GLN A 131 16.67 -3.28 10.30
CA GLN A 131 15.76 -3.70 9.23
C GLN A 131 14.64 -4.61 9.74
N ASP A 132 13.75 -4.05 10.57
CA ASP A 132 12.54 -4.72 11.11
C ASP A 132 11.25 -3.88 10.96
N GLY A 133 11.23 -2.98 9.97
CA GLY A 133 10.13 -2.04 9.73
C GLY A 133 10.14 -0.85 10.67
N ASP A 134 9.91 -1.06 11.97
CA ASP A 134 9.85 0.01 12.98
C ASP A 134 11.22 0.73 13.09
N GLY A 135 12.32 -0.02 13.15
CA GLY A 135 13.66 0.56 13.26
C GLY A 135 14.08 1.35 12.02
N THR A 136 13.71 0.86 10.83
CA THR A 136 13.98 1.54 9.55
C THR A 136 13.13 2.81 9.41
N PHE A 137 11.90 2.82 9.93
CA PHE A 137 11.06 4.01 9.98
C PHE A 137 11.65 5.09 10.89
N HIS A 138 12.14 4.72 12.08
CA HIS A 138 12.80 5.63 13.03
C HIS A 138 14.11 6.20 12.45
N ASP A 139 14.97 5.36 11.86
CA ASP A 139 16.20 5.80 11.21
C ASP A 139 15.91 6.75 10.02
N LEU A 140 14.78 6.57 9.33
CA LEU A 140 14.30 7.47 8.26
C LEU A 140 13.77 8.81 8.79
N GLU A 141 12.98 8.83 9.89
CA GLU A 141 12.54 10.08 10.53
C GLU A 141 13.74 10.89 11.04
N LEU A 142 14.74 10.24 11.63
CA LEU A 142 16.02 10.86 12.03
C LEU A 142 16.80 11.45 10.85
N ALA A 143 16.78 10.78 9.70
CA ALA A 143 17.53 11.22 8.52
C ALA A 143 16.84 12.36 7.75
N LEU A 144 15.51 12.43 7.77
CA LEU A 144 14.71 13.44 7.04
C LEU A 144 15.01 14.88 7.47
N GLU A 145 15.33 15.11 8.76
CA GLU A 145 15.70 16.43 9.29
C GLU A 145 17.01 16.95 8.66
N LYS A 146 17.96 16.05 8.35
CA LYS A 146 19.37 16.40 8.11
C LYS A 146 19.97 15.92 6.80
N GLY A 147 19.28 15.11 6.00
CA GLY A 147 19.78 14.57 4.74
C GLY A 147 19.17 15.25 3.52
N LYS A 148 20.03 15.63 2.56
CA LYS A 148 19.64 16.07 1.20
C LYS A 148 19.25 14.90 0.30
N TRP A 149 20.01 13.81 0.43
CA TRP A 149 19.70 12.51 -0.15
C TRP A 149 19.71 11.45 0.95
N LEU A 150 18.71 10.58 0.96
CA LEU A 150 18.63 9.42 1.84
C LEU A 150 18.75 8.17 0.97
N LEU A 151 19.65 7.26 1.31
CA LEU A 151 19.82 5.96 0.65
C LEU A 151 19.51 4.87 1.67
N VAL A 152 18.34 4.26 1.55
CA VAL A 152 17.88 3.17 2.43
C VAL A 152 18.29 1.84 1.83
N ASP A 153 18.93 1.02 2.65
CA ASP A 153 19.31 -0.34 2.33
C ASP A 153 18.22 -1.34 2.74
N GLY A 154 18.15 -2.48 2.06
CA GLY A 154 17.17 -3.52 2.37
C GLY A 154 15.71 -3.06 2.22
N TYR A 155 15.39 -2.29 1.19
CA TYR A 155 14.02 -1.84 0.92
C TYR A 155 13.04 -3.00 0.63
N PHE A 156 13.56 -4.11 0.09
CA PHE A 156 12.86 -5.38 -0.11
C PHE A 156 13.33 -6.48 0.86
N TRP A 157 13.96 -6.13 1.99
CA TRP A 157 14.50 -7.10 2.95
C TRP A 157 13.41 -7.90 3.68
N SER A 158 12.28 -7.26 4.00
CA SER A 158 11.07 -7.91 4.50
C SER A 158 9.82 -7.10 4.14
N ASP A 159 8.64 -7.70 4.28
CA ASP A 159 7.37 -7.01 4.09
C ASP A 159 7.22 -5.83 5.06
N GLU A 160 7.66 -5.97 6.31
CA GLU A 160 7.65 -4.87 7.29
C GLU A 160 8.57 -3.72 6.87
N ASN A 161 9.76 -4.02 6.35
CA ASN A 161 10.69 -3.00 5.87
C ASN A 161 10.15 -2.25 4.65
N LEU A 162 9.58 -2.98 3.69
CA LEU A 162 8.92 -2.41 2.51
C LEU A 162 7.71 -1.55 2.89
N LEU A 163 6.85 -2.05 3.79
CA LEU A 163 5.66 -1.32 4.26
C LEU A 163 6.03 -0.06 5.02
N SER A 164 6.99 -0.11 5.95
CA SER A 164 7.42 1.05 6.74
C SER A 164 8.10 2.11 5.88
N ALA A 165 8.99 1.73 4.97
CA ALA A 165 9.63 2.68 4.06
C ALA A 165 8.62 3.28 3.07
N THR A 166 7.67 2.49 2.56
CA THR A 166 6.54 2.99 1.73
C THR A 166 5.64 3.95 2.51
N TYR A 167 5.33 3.63 3.77
CA TYR A 167 4.53 4.48 4.66
C TYR A 167 5.24 5.80 4.95
N PHE A 168 6.56 5.79 5.20
CA PHE A 168 7.38 6.98 5.33
C PHE A 168 7.30 7.87 4.07
N LEU A 169 7.47 7.29 2.87
CA LEU A 169 7.36 8.03 1.60
C LEU A 169 6.00 8.73 1.45
N ASN A 170 4.92 8.09 1.89
CA ASN A 170 3.57 8.66 1.85
C ASN A 170 3.33 9.71 2.95
N LYS A 171 3.77 9.45 4.19
CA LYS A 171 3.66 10.36 5.35
C LYS A 171 4.44 11.66 5.13
N TYR A 172 5.58 11.58 4.46
CA TYR A 172 6.50 12.72 4.25
C TYR A 172 6.65 13.16 2.79
N LYS A 173 5.71 12.78 1.92
CA LYS A 173 5.66 13.17 0.48
C LYS A 173 5.88 14.67 0.24
N ASP A 174 5.40 15.52 1.15
CA ASP A 174 5.45 16.98 1.00
C ASP A 174 6.83 17.57 1.32
N PHE A 175 7.72 16.78 1.96
CA PHE A 175 9.14 17.09 2.20
C PHE A 175 10.07 16.48 1.14
N ILE A 176 9.59 15.46 0.41
CA ILE A 176 10.32 14.72 -0.61
C ILE A 176 10.19 15.43 -1.97
N GLU A 177 11.30 15.59 -2.70
CA GLU A 177 11.31 16.10 -4.08
C GLU A 177 10.98 14.97 -5.06
N PHE A 178 11.63 13.82 -4.89
CA PHE A 178 11.24 12.53 -5.47
C PHE A 178 11.88 11.38 -4.68
N ALA A 179 11.40 10.16 -4.91
CA ALA A 179 12.06 8.94 -4.50
C ALA A 179 12.10 7.94 -5.66
N ILE A 180 13.09 7.05 -5.68
CA ILE A 180 13.23 5.98 -6.67
C ILE A 180 13.76 4.71 -6.01
N THR A 181 13.09 3.59 -6.27
CA THR A 181 13.58 2.26 -5.91
C THR A 181 14.50 1.73 -7.01
N ILE A 182 15.65 1.21 -6.62
CA ILE A 182 16.66 0.60 -7.49
C ILE A 182 16.66 -0.91 -7.20
N PRO A 183 16.34 -1.77 -8.20
CA PRO A 183 16.42 -3.22 -8.03
C PRO A 183 17.88 -3.62 -7.85
N SER A 184 18.17 -4.27 -6.72
CA SER A 184 19.51 -4.65 -6.25
C SER A 184 19.35 -5.78 -5.22
N TYR A 185 20.44 -6.33 -4.68
CA TYR A 185 20.46 -7.56 -3.84
C TYR A 185 19.31 -7.67 -2.80
N ALA A 186 19.00 -6.59 -2.08
CA ALA A 186 17.84 -6.50 -1.19
C ALA A 186 16.97 -5.25 -1.47
N GLY A 187 17.09 -4.66 -2.66
CA GLY A 187 16.47 -3.39 -3.05
C GLY A 187 17.07 -2.16 -2.33
N GLU A 188 17.37 -1.11 -3.08
CA GLU A 188 17.81 0.19 -2.53
C GLU A 188 16.73 1.25 -2.78
N LEU A 189 16.45 2.09 -1.79
CA LEU A 189 15.53 3.24 -1.95
C LEU A 189 16.33 4.54 -1.86
N LEU A 190 16.40 5.27 -2.97
CA LEU A 190 17.04 6.58 -3.04
C LEU A 190 15.99 7.69 -3.00
N ILE A 191 16.04 8.51 -1.96
CA ILE A 191 15.12 9.63 -1.69
C ILE A 191 15.89 10.94 -1.83
N LYS A 192 15.31 11.94 -2.49
CA LYS A 192 15.81 13.32 -2.50
C LYS A 192 14.86 14.22 -1.72
N THR A 193 15.36 14.98 -0.75
CA THR A 193 14.56 15.92 0.03
C THR A 193 14.51 17.31 -0.64
N LYS A 194 13.43 18.06 -0.40
CA LYS A 194 13.30 19.45 -0.89
C LYS A 194 14.22 20.37 -0.08
N SER A 195 14.81 21.37 -0.74
CA SER A 195 15.67 22.39 -0.08
C SER A 195 14.98 23.13 1.08
N SER A 196 13.64 23.19 1.08
CA SER A 196 12.83 23.80 2.14
C SER A 196 12.54 22.87 3.33
N ALA A 197 12.84 21.56 3.23
CA ALA A 197 12.46 20.56 4.25
C ALA A 197 12.97 20.91 5.65
N LYS A 198 14.21 21.42 5.77
CA LYS A 198 14.80 21.84 7.06
C LYS A 198 14.01 22.95 7.79
N HIS A 199 13.30 23.80 7.07
CA HIS A 199 12.40 24.80 7.66
C HIS A 199 10.99 24.25 7.83
N MET A 200 10.47 23.58 6.80
CA MET A 200 9.13 23.01 6.81
C MET A 200 8.95 21.92 7.88
N PHE A 201 9.99 21.20 8.31
CA PHE A 201 9.87 20.16 9.33
C PHE A 201 9.62 20.78 10.72
N VAL A 202 10.24 21.94 10.99
CA VAL A 202 10.05 22.71 12.24
C VAL A 202 8.67 23.37 12.28
N GLU A 203 8.16 23.88 11.15
CA GLU A 203 6.81 24.44 11.05
C GLU A 203 5.72 23.35 10.97
N GLY A 204 5.99 22.27 10.24
CA GLY A 204 5.06 21.15 9.97
C GLY A 204 4.80 20.24 11.16
N LEU A 205 5.72 20.16 12.14
CA LEU A 205 5.43 19.58 13.45
C LEU A 205 4.27 20.29 14.20
N ASN A 206 3.88 21.49 13.76
CA ASN A 206 2.72 22.22 14.29
C ASN A 206 1.49 22.20 13.36
N LYS A 207 1.55 21.60 12.16
CA LYS A 207 0.43 21.58 11.20
C LYS A 207 0.34 20.31 10.34
N GLU A 208 -0.84 19.68 10.43
CA GLU A 208 -1.45 18.75 9.46
C GLU A 208 -0.94 17.30 9.39
N ASN A 209 -1.36 16.48 10.37
CA ASN A 209 -1.69 15.04 10.17
C ASN A 209 -3.03 14.64 10.86
N SER A 210 -3.92 15.63 11.02
CA SER A 210 -5.07 15.64 11.93
C SER A 210 -6.31 14.88 11.43
N ASN A 211 -6.18 13.56 11.19
CA ASN A 211 -7.34 12.68 10.94
C ASN A 211 -7.15 11.24 11.46
N LEU A 212 -5.94 10.67 11.36
CA LEU A 212 -5.65 9.33 11.93
C LEU A 212 -4.86 9.42 13.24
N GLU A 213 -3.98 10.41 13.37
CA GLU A 213 -3.23 10.62 14.61
C GLU A 213 -4.17 11.04 15.74
N ASP A 214 -5.19 11.89 15.53
CA ASP A 214 -6.05 12.39 16.62
C ASP A 214 -6.76 11.29 17.45
N ILE A 215 -7.14 10.15 16.88
CA ILE A 215 -7.79 9.04 17.62
C ILE A 215 -6.79 8.26 18.49
N ILE A 216 -5.51 8.27 18.10
CA ILE A 216 -4.39 7.64 18.82
C ILE A 216 -3.75 8.64 19.79
N ASP A 217 -3.71 9.92 19.42
CA ASP A 217 -2.97 10.97 20.09
C ASP A 217 -3.81 11.72 21.13
N SER A 218 -5.12 11.96 20.90
CA SER A 218 -6.01 12.34 22.00
C SER A 218 -6.06 11.25 23.08
N TYR A 219 -5.95 9.96 22.68
CA TYR A 219 -5.80 8.85 23.61
C TYR A 219 -4.47 8.89 24.36
N LYS A 220 -3.34 9.24 23.70
CA LYS A 220 -2.03 9.43 24.37
C LYS A 220 -2.05 10.63 25.32
N ARG A 221 -2.46 11.82 24.84
CA ARG A 221 -2.56 13.09 25.58
C ARG A 221 -3.47 12.99 26.81
N TYR A 222 -4.75 12.71 26.61
CA TYR A 222 -5.76 12.73 27.68
C TYR A 222 -5.93 11.41 28.42
N LYS A 223 -5.18 10.37 28.03
CA LYS A 223 -5.42 8.98 28.43
C LYS A 223 -6.90 8.63 28.23
N GLY A 224 -7.51 9.13 27.15
CA GLY A 224 -8.94 9.04 26.81
C GLY A 224 -9.93 9.34 27.94
N ARG A 225 -9.61 10.25 28.89
CA ARG A 225 -10.58 10.74 29.90
C ARG A 225 -11.41 11.92 29.39
N GLU A 226 -10.90 12.59 28.37
CA GLU A 226 -11.51 13.62 27.55
C GLU A 226 -11.31 13.22 26.07
N PHE A 227 -12.11 13.77 25.16
CA PHE A 227 -11.96 13.65 23.71
C PHE A 227 -12.25 14.98 23.05
N GLU A 228 -11.49 15.30 21.99
CA GLU A 228 -11.64 16.53 21.19
C GLU A 228 -12.44 16.28 19.91
N ASP A 229 -12.75 15.02 19.60
CA ASP A 229 -13.46 14.61 18.39
C ASP A 229 -14.87 15.21 18.34
N SER A 230 -15.05 16.18 17.43
CA SER A 230 -16.32 16.88 17.16
C SER A 230 -17.52 15.94 16.95
N ARG A 231 -17.30 14.72 16.44
CA ARG A 231 -18.35 13.71 16.23
C ARG A 231 -18.80 13.12 17.57
N LEU A 232 -17.87 12.72 18.42
CA LEU A 232 -18.16 12.24 19.79
C LEU A 232 -18.75 13.36 20.67
N VAL A 233 -18.31 14.61 20.49
CA VAL A 233 -18.92 15.79 21.13
C VAL A 233 -20.36 15.99 20.67
N SER A 234 -20.64 15.87 19.36
CA SER A 234 -22.00 15.94 18.79
C SER A 234 -22.90 14.89 19.44
N ILE A 235 -22.47 13.63 19.48
CA ILE A 235 -23.23 12.53 20.10
C ILE A 235 -23.45 12.76 21.60
N SER A 236 -22.42 13.24 22.33
CA SER A 236 -22.56 13.60 23.75
C SER A 236 -23.53 14.76 23.99
N CYS A 237 -23.69 15.67 23.03
CA CYS A 237 -24.66 16.76 23.10
C CYS A 237 -26.08 16.30 22.76
N LEU A 238 -26.24 15.49 21.71
CA LEU A 238 -27.52 14.90 21.25
C LEU A 238 -28.14 13.95 22.26
N ALA A 239 -27.31 13.11 22.92
CA ALA A 239 -27.78 12.22 23.98
C ALA A 239 -28.37 13.00 25.18
N ASN A 240 -27.89 14.23 25.40
CA ASN A 240 -28.18 15.12 26.52
C ASN A 240 -28.40 14.37 27.85
N PRO A 241 -27.38 13.59 28.30
CA PRO A 241 -27.55 12.57 29.31
C PRO A 241 -27.81 13.18 30.71
N ASN A 242 -28.58 12.47 31.53
CA ASN A 242 -28.82 12.82 32.93
C ASN A 242 -28.99 11.56 33.79
N LYS A 243 -28.89 11.73 35.11
CA LYS A 243 -28.95 10.67 36.13
C LYS A 243 -30.10 9.67 36.02
N ASP A 244 -31.26 10.05 35.47
CA ASP A 244 -32.46 9.23 35.46
C ASP A 244 -32.57 8.36 34.19
N MET A 245 -31.68 8.57 33.20
CA MET A 245 -31.64 7.84 31.93
C MET A 245 -30.82 6.53 31.99
N ASN A 246 -31.28 5.52 31.26
CA ASN A 246 -30.50 4.35 30.85
C ASN A 246 -30.00 4.54 29.41
N ILE A 247 -28.70 4.39 29.19
CA ILE A 247 -28.04 4.57 27.89
C ILE A 247 -27.32 3.29 27.49
N LEU A 248 -27.47 2.88 26.22
CA LEU A 248 -26.72 1.79 25.61
C LEU A 248 -25.74 2.35 24.57
N ASP A 249 -24.46 2.00 24.68
CA ASP A 249 -23.39 2.38 23.75
C ASP A 249 -22.93 1.11 23.01
N VAL A 250 -23.33 0.97 21.75
CA VAL A 250 -23.17 -0.25 20.93
C VAL A 250 -21.94 -0.10 20.02
N GLY A 251 -20.98 -1.01 20.19
CA GLY A 251 -19.64 -0.84 19.61
C GLY A 251 -18.78 0.13 20.43
N CYS A 252 -18.92 0.12 21.76
CA CYS A 252 -18.33 1.13 22.64
C CYS A 252 -16.79 1.15 22.65
N GLY A 253 -16.13 0.18 22.01
CA GLY A 253 -14.68 0.11 21.85
C GLY A 253 -13.93 0.18 23.17
N ARG A 254 -13.05 1.19 23.31
CA ARG A 254 -12.23 1.39 24.52
C ARG A 254 -12.98 2.15 25.62
N GLY A 255 -14.24 2.57 25.40
CA GLY A 255 -15.17 3.08 26.42
C GLY A 255 -15.17 4.59 26.69
N GLU A 256 -14.51 5.41 25.85
CA GLU A 256 -14.38 6.87 26.03
C GLU A 256 -15.74 7.59 26.08
N LEU A 257 -16.64 7.27 25.14
CA LEU A 257 -17.96 7.88 25.03
C LEU A 257 -18.85 7.45 26.21
N SER A 258 -18.98 6.13 26.42
CA SER A 258 -19.61 5.54 27.60
C SER A 258 -19.20 6.22 28.92
N TYR A 259 -17.88 6.39 29.13
CA TYR A 259 -17.34 7.08 30.31
C TYR A 259 -17.79 8.54 30.40
N THR A 260 -17.64 9.33 29.33
CA THR A 260 -18.05 10.74 29.34
C THR A 260 -19.54 10.92 29.57
N LEU A 261 -20.41 10.12 28.94
CA LEU A 261 -21.86 10.16 29.17
C LEU A 261 -22.20 9.89 30.64
N SER A 262 -21.54 8.91 31.26
CA SER A 262 -21.75 8.53 32.66
C SER A 262 -21.34 9.63 33.67
N LYS A 263 -20.57 10.66 33.27
CA LYS A 263 -20.24 11.82 34.13
C LYS A 263 -21.47 12.64 34.55
N SER A 264 -22.58 12.55 33.81
CA SER A 264 -23.89 13.16 34.14
C SER A 264 -24.71 12.37 35.19
N GLY A 265 -24.16 11.25 35.68
CA GLY A 265 -24.86 10.30 36.53
C GLY A 265 -25.71 9.26 35.78
N ALA A 266 -25.91 9.41 34.46
CA ALA A 266 -26.70 8.47 33.64
C ALA A 266 -26.21 7.02 33.77
N HIS A 267 -27.12 6.05 33.72
CA HIS A 267 -26.81 4.62 33.77
C HIS A 267 -26.38 4.11 32.39
N VAL A 268 -25.08 4.04 32.14
CA VAL A 268 -24.52 3.69 30.83
C VAL A 268 -24.03 2.24 30.79
N THR A 269 -24.54 1.47 29.83
CA THR A 269 -24.03 0.13 29.47
C THR A 269 -23.31 0.23 28.13
N GLY A 270 -21.99 0.02 28.10
CA GLY A 270 -21.23 -0.17 26.86
C GLY A 270 -21.13 -1.65 26.49
N ILE A 271 -21.32 -1.99 25.21
CA ILE A 271 -21.14 -3.34 24.68
C ILE A 271 -20.25 -3.34 23.42
N ASP A 272 -19.29 -4.27 23.38
CA ASP A 272 -18.37 -4.48 22.27
C ASP A 272 -17.92 -5.95 22.23
N ASP A 273 -17.62 -6.52 21.07
CA ASP A 273 -17.18 -7.91 20.96
C ASP A 273 -15.66 -8.09 21.20
N SER A 274 -14.89 -6.99 21.11
CA SER A 274 -13.44 -6.98 21.29
C SER A 274 -13.04 -7.13 22.76
N SER A 275 -12.56 -8.32 23.11
CA SER A 275 -12.01 -8.63 24.44
C SER A 275 -10.86 -7.70 24.87
N SER A 276 -10.05 -7.22 23.93
CA SER A 276 -8.95 -6.28 24.22
C SER A 276 -9.45 -4.86 24.50
N ALA A 277 -10.48 -4.41 23.77
CA ALA A 277 -11.09 -3.10 23.96
C ALA A 277 -11.85 -3.03 25.30
N ILE A 278 -12.71 -4.01 25.59
CA ILE A 278 -13.45 -4.09 26.86
C ILE A 278 -12.50 -4.29 28.06
N LYS A 279 -11.43 -5.09 27.93
CA LYS A 279 -10.42 -5.23 29.00
C LYS A 279 -9.74 -3.89 29.28
N THR A 280 -9.46 -3.09 28.25
CA THR A 280 -8.89 -1.75 28.38
C THR A 280 -9.88 -0.79 29.05
N ALA A 281 -11.14 -0.76 28.61
CA ALA A 281 -12.20 0.06 29.20
C ALA A 281 -12.39 -0.22 30.70
N LYS A 282 -12.51 -1.50 31.07
CA LYS A 282 -12.69 -1.95 32.47
C LYS A 282 -11.52 -1.59 33.36
N ALA A 283 -10.28 -1.85 32.92
CA ALA A 283 -9.07 -1.55 33.69
C ALA A 283 -8.83 -0.05 33.92
N LYS A 284 -9.51 0.81 33.15
CA LYS A 284 -9.25 2.25 33.03
C LYS A 284 -10.30 3.12 33.71
N TYR A 285 -11.59 2.77 33.56
CA TYR A 285 -12.71 3.55 34.10
C TYR A 285 -13.38 2.89 35.30
N LEU A 286 -13.46 1.56 35.36
CA LEU A 286 -14.03 0.84 36.51
C LEU A 286 -13.02 0.63 37.65
N ALA A 287 -11.77 1.04 37.46
CA ALA A 287 -10.79 1.18 38.53
C ALA A 287 -11.10 2.37 39.47
N ASP A 288 -11.93 3.31 39.03
CA ASP A 288 -12.41 4.42 39.87
C ASP A 288 -13.73 4.04 40.56
N SER A 289 -13.69 3.90 41.88
CA SER A 289 -14.82 3.43 42.69
C SER A 289 -15.98 4.43 42.81
N SER A 290 -15.85 5.63 42.23
CA SER A 290 -16.94 6.59 42.08
C SER A 290 -17.90 6.23 40.93
N MET A 291 -17.43 5.55 39.87
CA MET A 291 -18.16 5.32 38.61
C MET A 291 -19.15 4.14 38.70
N LYS A 292 -20.11 4.20 39.64
CA LYS A 292 -21.08 3.13 39.94
C LYS A 292 -22.18 2.96 38.90
N ASN A 293 -22.29 3.89 37.96
CA ASN A 293 -23.33 3.99 36.93
C ASN A 293 -22.82 3.63 35.53
N LEU A 294 -21.63 3.03 35.43
CA LEU A 294 -20.99 2.62 34.19
C LEU A 294 -20.75 1.10 34.18
N GLU A 295 -21.19 0.41 33.13
CA GLU A 295 -20.97 -1.02 32.91
C GLU A 295 -20.38 -1.27 31.53
N PHE A 296 -19.53 -2.29 31.40
CA PHE A 296 -18.99 -2.75 30.13
C PHE A 296 -19.25 -4.25 29.93
N ILE A 297 -19.81 -4.64 28.79
CA ILE A 297 -20.14 -6.01 28.41
C ILE A 297 -19.24 -6.42 27.25
N GLN A 298 -18.60 -7.59 27.36
CA GLN A 298 -17.91 -8.22 26.21
C GLN A 298 -18.83 -9.31 25.65
N ASP A 299 -19.57 -8.99 24.60
CA ASP A 299 -20.46 -9.92 23.91
C ASP A 299 -20.81 -9.36 22.52
N ASN A 300 -21.23 -10.23 21.59
CA ASN A 300 -21.71 -9.78 20.30
C ASN A 300 -23.11 -9.17 20.45
N PHE A 301 -23.28 -7.91 20.01
CA PHE A 301 -24.54 -7.16 20.18
C PHE A 301 -25.78 -7.91 19.66
N LEU A 302 -25.71 -8.60 18.52
CA LEU A 302 -26.85 -9.33 17.96
C LEU A 302 -27.24 -10.55 18.82
N ASN A 303 -26.28 -11.20 19.47
CA ASN A 303 -26.53 -12.39 20.29
C ASN A 303 -26.85 -12.08 21.76
N HIS A 304 -26.38 -10.94 22.29
CA HIS A 304 -26.55 -10.58 23.71
C HIS A 304 -28.02 -10.44 24.14
N LYS A 305 -28.36 -10.87 25.36
CA LYS A 305 -29.73 -10.82 25.89
C LYS A 305 -29.90 -9.74 26.96
N PHE A 306 -30.33 -8.57 26.50
CA PHE A 306 -30.73 -7.46 27.37
C PHE A 306 -32.05 -7.75 28.11
N ASN A 307 -32.23 -7.11 29.27
CA ASN A 307 -33.38 -7.29 30.15
C ASN A 307 -34.17 -5.99 30.43
N LYS A 308 -33.84 -4.90 29.73
CA LYS A 308 -34.44 -3.56 29.88
C LYS A 308 -34.46 -2.83 28.53
N LYS A 309 -35.42 -1.92 28.36
CA LYS A 309 -35.39 -0.89 27.30
C LYS A 309 -34.57 0.33 27.74
N TYR A 310 -34.03 1.08 26.79
CA TYR A 310 -33.10 2.20 27.00
C TYR A 310 -33.69 3.54 26.53
N ASP A 311 -33.40 4.61 27.27
CA ASP A 311 -33.78 5.99 26.96
C ASP A 311 -33.01 6.54 25.76
N ARG A 312 -31.74 6.17 25.66
CA ARG A 312 -30.88 6.51 24.52
C ARG A 312 -30.12 5.27 24.09
N ILE A 313 -30.09 5.00 22.78
CA ILE A 313 -29.17 4.02 22.20
C ILE A 313 -28.24 4.77 21.26
N ILE A 314 -26.95 4.46 21.36
CA ILE A 314 -25.89 5.09 20.60
C ILE A 314 -25.15 4.01 19.83
N ALA A 315 -24.86 4.28 18.57
CA ALA A 315 -23.93 3.49 17.77
C ALA A 315 -23.03 4.45 16.99
N THR A 316 -21.74 4.46 17.32
CA THR A 316 -20.71 5.28 16.67
C THR A 316 -19.63 4.36 16.15
N ASP A 317 -19.03 4.66 15.00
CA ASP A 317 -17.90 3.86 14.49
C ASP A 317 -18.29 2.37 14.30
N LEU A 318 -19.54 2.12 13.87
CA LEU A 318 -20.19 0.80 13.81
C LEU A 318 -20.89 0.53 12.48
N ILE A 319 -21.78 1.42 12.03
CA ILE A 319 -22.66 1.17 10.88
C ILE A 319 -21.86 0.87 9.61
N GLU A 320 -20.77 1.61 9.39
CA GLU A 320 -19.86 1.40 8.26
C GLU A 320 -19.06 0.10 8.35
N ARG A 321 -19.04 -0.57 9.51
CA ARG A 321 -18.29 -1.81 9.81
C ARG A 321 -19.15 -3.06 9.88
N VAL A 322 -20.47 -2.89 9.92
CA VAL A 322 -21.46 -3.97 9.92
C VAL A 322 -21.78 -4.33 8.46
N PRO A 323 -21.63 -5.61 8.04
CA PRO A 323 -22.03 -6.06 6.70
C PRO A 323 -23.48 -5.69 6.35
N GLU A 324 -23.76 -5.46 5.07
CA GLU A 324 -25.09 -5.02 4.60
C GLU A 324 -26.20 -6.02 5.00
N ASP A 325 -25.93 -7.33 4.92
CA ASP A 325 -26.80 -8.44 5.33
C ASP A 325 -26.94 -8.60 6.87
N LYS A 326 -26.32 -7.72 7.65
CA LYS A 326 -26.37 -7.66 9.11
C LYS A 326 -26.83 -6.30 9.64
N LEU A 327 -26.73 -5.23 8.85
CA LEU A 327 -27.13 -3.87 9.27
C LEU A 327 -28.61 -3.81 9.64
N GLU A 328 -29.47 -4.45 8.86
CA GLU A 328 -30.92 -4.53 9.12
C GLU A 328 -31.24 -5.21 10.47
N LEU A 329 -30.52 -6.29 10.81
CA LEU A 329 -30.67 -6.97 12.10
C LEU A 329 -30.17 -6.12 13.28
N VAL A 330 -29.12 -5.31 13.07
CA VAL A 330 -28.62 -4.37 14.08
C VAL A 330 -29.66 -3.26 14.34
N ILE A 331 -30.21 -2.66 13.29
CA ILE A 331 -31.21 -1.58 13.42
C ILE A 331 -32.51 -2.10 14.03
N LEU A 332 -33.01 -3.26 13.59
CA LEU A 332 -34.17 -3.92 14.20
C LEU A 332 -33.96 -4.14 15.71
N LYS A 333 -32.82 -4.70 16.11
CA LYS A 333 -32.53 -4.94 17.52
C LYS A 333 -32.38 -3.65 18.34
N ILE A 334 -31.85 -2.59 17.75
CA ILE A 334 -31.83 -1.26 18.37
C ILE A 334 -33.27 -0.76 18.60
N ALA A 335 -34.16 -0.89 17.61
CA ALA A 335 -35.56 -0.53 17.74
C ALA A 335 -36.30 -1.35 18.83
N GLU A 336 -36.06 -2.67 18.92
CA GLU A 336 -36.62 -3.51 20.00
C GLU A 336 -36.20 -3.06 21.41
N LEU A 337 -34.97 -2.55 21.55
CA LEU A 337 -34.37 -2.15 22.82
C LEU A 337 -34.64 -0.68 23.20
N LEU A 338 -35.13 0.14 22.27
CA LEU A 338 -35.39 1.56 22.52
C LEU A 338 -36.75 1.77 23.19
N LYS A 339 -36.87 2.71 24.13
CA LYS A 339 -38.18 3.18 24.64
C LYS A 339 -38.97 3.91 23.54
N GLU A 340 -40.28 4.07 23.73
CA GLU A 340 -41.15 4.81 22.81
C GLU A 340 -40.72 6.29 22.71
N ASP A 341 -40.40 6.92 23.85
CA ASP A 341 -39.80 8.25 24.02
C ASP A 341 -38.25 8.25 23.88
N GLY A 342 -37.69 7.14 23.39
CA GLY A 342 -36.26 6.93 23.26
C GLY A 342 -35.70 7.52 21.97
N LEU A 343 -34.43 7.91 21.99
CA LEU A 343 -33.70 8.32 20.79
C LEU A 343 -32.59 7.32 20.46
N PHE A 344 -32.59 6.81 19.22
CA PHE A 344 -31.40 6.24 18.62
C PHE A 344 -30.58 7.36 17.98
N ILE A 345 -29.26 7.36 18.23
CA ILE A 345 -28.35 8.44 17.85
C ILE A 345 -27.07 7.82 17.25
N THR A 346 -26.68 8.25 16.06
CA THR A 346 -25.53 7.70 15.35
C THR A 346 -24.85 8.73 14.45
N TYR A 347 -23.58 8.49 14.11
CA TYR A 347 -22.93 9.08 12.95
C TYR A 347 -22.32 7.99 12.07
N VAL A 348 -22.18 8.30 10.78
CA VAL A 348 -21.39 7.53 9.82
C VAL A 348 -20.27 8.42 9.29
N TYR A 349 -19.06 7.88 9.29
CA TYR A 349 -17.88 8.49 8.67
C TYR A 349 -17.09 7.39 7.94
N PRO A 350 -16.62 7.62 6.70
CA PRO A 350 -16.86 8.80 5.86
C PRO A 350 -18.22 8.75 5.15
N ASN A 351 -18.75 9.92 4.77
CA ASN A 351 -19.85 10.05 3.83
C ASN A 351 -19.45 9.50 2.45
N LYS A 352 -20.16 8.49 1.94
CA LYS A 352 -19.87 7.84 0.65
C LYS A 352 -19.93 8.80 -0.55
N LEU A 353 -20.75 9.86 -0.47
CA LEU A 353 -20.84 10.89 -1.51
C LEU A 353 -19.50 11.64 -1.70
N TYR A 354 -18.71 11.81 -0.64
CA TYR A 354 -17.40 12.45 -0.69
C TYR A 354 -16.45 11.71 -1.64
N TYR A 355 -16.46 10.37 -1.61
CA TYR A 355 -15.60 9.57 -2.48
C TYR A 355 -16.14 9.47 -3.91
N GLN A 356 -17.46 9.32 -4.07
CA GLN A 356 -18.10 9.17 -5.39
C GLN A 356 -18.02 10.44 -6.26
N TYR A 357 -18.11 11.63 -5.65
CA TYR A 357 -18.14 12.90 -6.38
C TYR A 357 -16.89 13.72 -6.09
N THR A 358 -16.78 14.26 -4.88
CA THR A 358 -15.77 15.26 -4.53
C THR A 358 -14.33 14.76 -4.67
N TYR A 359 -14.05 13.49 -4.35
CA TYR A 359 -12.71 12.91 -4.52
C TYR A 359 -12.40 12.56 -5.98
N GLU A 360 -13.38 12.04 -6.73
CA GLU A 360 -13.23 11.87 -8.18
C GLU A 360 -12.94 13.19 -8.90
N GLU A 361 -13.62 14.27 -8.52
CA GLU A 361 -13.39 15.61 -9.06
C GLU A 361 -11.99 16.12 -8.70
N LYS A 362 -11.56 15.97 -7.44
CA LYS A 362 -10.18 16.29 -7.01
C LYS A 362 -9.14 15.47 -7.80
N ARG A 363 -9.38 14.19 -8.10
CA ARG A 363 -8.52 13.36 -8.99
C ARG A 363 -8.52 13.85 -10.43
N LYS A 364 -9.69 14.20 -11.00
CA LYS A 364 -9.83 14.72 -12.38
C LYS A 364 -9.09 16.05 -12.53
N ILE A 365 -9.23 16.95 -11.54
CA ILE A 365 -8.49 18.21 -11.47
C ILE A 365 -6.99 17.93 -11.37
N ALA A 366 -6.52 17.14 -10.40
CA ALA A 366 -5.09 16.84 -10.24
C ALA A 366 -4.47 16.27 -11.52
N LYS A 367 -5.14 15.29 -12.16
CA LYS A 367 -4.71 14.72 -13.44
C LYS A 367 -4.63 15.76 -14.56
N SER A 368 -5.55 16.74 -14.58
CA SER A 368 -5.53 17.83 -15.57
C SER A 368 -4.38 18.83 -15.38
N ILE A 369 -3.81 18.93 -14.17
CA ILE A 369 -2.64 19.76 -13.84
C ILE A 369 -1.35 18.94 -13.62
N GLY A 370 -1.33 17.67 -14.04
CA GLY A 370 -0.14 16.80 -13.99
C GLY A 370 0.19 16.18 -12.63
N PHE A 371 -0.65 16.36 -11.61
CA PHE A 371 -0.46 15.78 -10.28
C PHE A 371 -1.14 14.40 -10.17
N TYR A 372 -0.47 13.46 -9.50
CA TYR A 372 -1.07 12.18 -9.13
C TYR A 372 -1.76 12.27 -7.76
N ILE A 373 -3.02 11.85 -7.74
CA ILE A 373 -3.79 11.53 -6.53
C ILE A 373 -4.24 10.07 -6.68
N PRO A 374 -4.05 9.20 -5.67
CA PRO A 374 -4.34 7.77 -5.79
C PRO A 374 -5.81 7.47 -6.11
N GLU A 375 -6.07 6.27 -6.62
CA GLU A 375 -7.43 5.80 -6.93
C GLU A 375 -8.28 5.68 -5.65
N ASN A 376 -7.69 5.11 -4.61
CA ASN A 376 -8.31 4.96 -3.30
C ASN A 376 -7.77 6.04 -2.33
N PRO A 377 -8.64 6.90 -1.75
CA PRO A 377 -8.28 7.84 -0.69
C PRO A 377 -8.11 7.19 0.68
N ARG A 378 -8.65 5.98 0.86
CA ARG A 378 -8.70 5.29 2.15
C ARG A 378 -7.31 4.82 2.56
N THR A 379 -7.03 4.87 3.86
CA THR A 379 -5.97 4.08 4.46
C THR A 379 -6.31 2.59 4.38
N PHE A 380 -5.28 1.73 4.39
CA PHE A 380 -5.46 0.28 4.46
C PHE A 380 -6.30 -0.18 5.67
N TYR A 381 -6.30 0.60 6.77
CA TYR A 381 -7.17 0.36 7.92
C TYR A 381 -8.64 0.62 7.60
N GLU A 382 -8.94 1.72 6.91
CA GLU A 382 -10.30 2.05 6.47
C GLU A 382 -10.81 1.02 5.43
N ASP A 383 -9.98 0.58 4.48
CA ASP A 383 -10.34 -0.49 3.52
C ASP A 383 -10.74 -1.82 4.19
N LEU A 384 -10.12 -2.16 5.33
CA LEU A 384 -10.41 -3.37 6.10
C LEU A 384 -11.59 -3.21 7.08
N ARG A 385 -12.07 -1.98 7.30
CA ARG A 385 -13.05 -1.64 8.35
C ARG A 385 -14.36 -1.09 7.79
N HIS A 386 -14.31 -0.18 6.83
CA HIS A 386 -15.45 0.57 6.32
C HIS A 386 -16.09 -0.17 5.13
N ILE A 387 -16.59 -1.38 5.40
CA ILE A 387 -17.17 -2.29 4.42
C ILE A 387 -18.60 -1.93 3.98
N ASN A 388 -19.25 -0.98 4.65
CA ASN A 388 -20.66 -0.61 4.45
C ASN A 388 -20.89 0.91 4.57
N GLU A 389 -20.05 1.71 3.92
CA GLU A 389 -20.19 3.18 3.86
C GLU A 389 -21.58 3.59 3.36
N GLN A 390 -22.19 4.57 4.04
CA GLN A 390 -23.52 5.08 3.73
C GLN A 390 -23.47 6.43 3.00
N THR A 391 -24.52 6.71 2.22
CA THR A 391 -24.93 8.08 1.90
C THR A 391 -26.01 8.51 2.91
N PRO A 392 -26.32 9.81 3.06
CA PRO A 392 -27.43 10.25 3.91
C PRO A 392 -28.76 9.60 3.54
N GLN A 393 -28.98 9.36 2.24
CA GLN A 393 -30.19 8.70 1.73
C GLN A 393 -30.21 7.20 2.06
N SER A 394 -29.10 6.48 1.96
CA SER A 394 -29.07 5.03 2.31
C SER A 394 -29.20 4.82 3.82
N LEU A 395 -28.61 5.70 4.62
CA LEU A 395 -28.80 5.71 6.08
C LEU A 395 -30.26 5.99 6.44
N PHE A 396 -30.87 7.04 5.87
CA PHE A 396 -32.28 7.35 6.05
C PHE A 396 -33.19 6.16 5.70
N LEU A 397 -33.00 5.55 4.52
CA LEU A 397 -33.83 4.42 4.07
C LEU A 397 -33.70 3.18 4.97
N ASN A 398 -32.51 2.89 5.50
CA ASN A 398 -32.33 1.78 6.43
C ASN A 398 -32.96 2.03 7.81
N LEU A 399 -32.99 3.28 8.28
CA LEU A 399 -33.64 3.68 9.53
C LEU A 399 -35.18 3.72 9.38
N ASN A 400 -35.68 4.19 8.24
CA ASN A 400 -37.12 4.35 7.93
C ASN A 400 -37.85 2.99 7.74
N LYS A 401 -37.14 1.86 7.81
CA LYS A 401 -37.74 0.53 7.98
C LYS A 401 -38.35 0.32 9.38
N TYR A 402 -37.83 1.00 10.39
CA TYR A 402 -38.12 0.70 11.81
C TYR A 402 -38.50 1.91 12.67
N PHE A 403 -38.05 3.12 12.31
CA PHE A 403 -38.38 4.35 13.02
C PHE A 403 -39.34 5.24 12.19
N SER A 404 -40.33 5.81 12.85
CA SER A 404 -41.34 6.69 12.23
C SER A 404 -40.86 8.14 12.06
N HIS A 405 -39.96 8.61 12.92
CA HIS A 405 -39.43 9.98 12.88
C HIS A 405 -37.91 9.96 12.87
N ILE A 406 -37.31 10.51 11.81
CA ILE A 406 -35.87 10.44 11.54
C ILE A 406 -35.39 11.82 11.08
N LEU A 407 -34.28 12.28 11.65
CA LEU A 407 -33.58 13.49 11.22
C LEU A 407 -32.14 13.12 10.84
N THR A 408 -31.83 13.16 9.55
CA THR A 408 -30.49 12.95 8.99
C THR A 408 -29.91 14.25 8.44
N TRP A 409 -28.65 14.54 8.75
CA TRP A 409 -27.92 15.70 8.21
C TRP A 409 -26.44 15.38 7.99
N VAL A 410 -25.75 16.26 7.27
CA VAL A 410 -24.29 16.22 7.10
C VAL A 410 -23.62 17.43 7.73
N ASN A 411 -22.38 17.25 8.20
CA ASN A 411 -21.52 18.33 8.67
C ASN A 411 -20.03 18.07 8.39
N ASP A 412 -19.24 19.12 8.59
CA ASP A 412 -17.78 19.09 8.74
C ASP A 412 -17.42 19.62 10.14
N SER A 413 -16.24 19.24 10.64
CA SER A 413 -15.89 19.22 12.08
C SER A 413 -15.94 20.55 12.87
N GLN A 414 -16.18 21.69 12.21
CA GLN A 414 -16.24 23.01 12.85
C GLN A 414 -17.67 23.46 13.20
N ASP A 415 -18.71 22.93 12.54
CA ASP A 415 -20.12 23.26 12.79
C ASP A 415 -20.89 21.96 13.06
N LEU A 416 -21.27 21.72 14.32
CA LEU A 416 -21.93 20.47 14.68
C LEU A 416 -23.36 20.35 14.13
N ALA A 417 -24.04 21.49 13.91
CA ALA A 417 -25.40 21.51 13.34
C ALA A 417 -25.37 21.42 11.80
N GLY A 418 -24.38 22.03 11.15
CA GLY A 418 -24.11 21.90 9.72
C GLY A 418 -25.34 22.19 8.87
N SER A 419 -25.74 21.21 8.05
CA SER A 419 -26.92 21.31 7.17
C SER A 419 -28.28 21.33 7.89
N LEU A 420 -28.35 21.26 9.22
CA LEU A 420 -29.58 21.60 9.98
C LEU A 420 -29.79 23.12 10.08
N THR A 421 -28.72 23.89 10.21
CA THR A 421 -28.79 25.36 10.36
C THR A 421 -28.52 26.08 9.04
N ASN A 422 -27.71 25.48 8.17
CA ASN A 422 -27.18 26.11 6.97
C ASN A 422 -27.69 25.45 5.69
N SER A 423 -28.10 26.25 4.71
CA SER A 423 -28.57 25.76 3.41
C SER A 423 -27.40 25.35 2.52
N PHE A 424 -26.89 24.13 2.72
CA PHE A 424 -25.80 23.58 1.90
C PHE A 424 -26.24 23.41 0.44
N ASN A 425 -25.36 23.78 -0.49
CA ASN A 425 -25.48 23.42 -1.90
C ASN A 425 -24.95 21.99 -2.16
N SER A 426 -25.14 21.46 -3.36
CA SER A 426 -24.78 20.06 -3.69
C SER A 426 -23.29 19.74 -3.53
N GLU A 427 -22.39 20.70 -3.77
CA GLU A 427 -20.95 20.52 -3.58
C GLU A 427 -20.59 20.47 -2.09
N GLU A 428 -21.15 21.39 -1.28
CA GLU A 428 -20.99 21.40 0.19
C GLU A 428 -21.54 20.11 0.81
N TYR A 429 -22.70 19.65 0.37
CA TYR A 429 -23.36 18.43 0.85
C TYR A 429 -22.59 17.14 0.50
N ASN A 430 -21.89 17.13 -0.65
CA ASN A 430 -21.02 16.02 -1.04
C ASN A 430 -19.64 16.10 -0.38
N ASN A 431 -19.09 17.29 -0.17
CA ASN A 431 -17.80 17.48 0.50
C ASN A 431 -17.88 17.20 2.01
N ALA A 432 -19.04 17.43 2.64
CA ALA A 432 -19.26 17.19 4.06
C ALA A 432 -18.99 15.72 4.45
N ARG A 433 -18.01 15.49 5.33
CA ARG A 433 -17.42 14.16 5.52
C ARG A 433 -18.14 13.28 6.54
N THR A 434 -18.97 13.85 7.41
CA THR A 434 -19.75 13.11 8.42
C THR A 434 -21.24 13.20 8.15
N ILE A 435 -21.94 12.07 8.30
CA ILE A 435 -23.40 11.98 8.32
C ILE A 435 -23.83 11.76 9.76
N LEU A 436 -24.80 12.50 10.27
CA LEU A 436 -25.43 12.25 11.58
C LEU A 436 -26.90 11.89 11.40
N ALA A 437 -27.40 11.04 12.30
CA ALA A 437 -28.81 10.68 12.37
C ALA A 437 -29.32 10.61 13.81
N VAL A 438 -30.53 11.12 14.01
CA VAL A 438 -31.37 10.86 15.19
C VAL A 438 -32.64 10.16 14.71
N SER A 439 -33.11 9.15 15.46
CA SER A 439 -34.31 8.37 15.12
C SER A 439 -35.14 8.06 16.36
N SER A 440 -36.47 8.05 16.20
CA SER A 440 -37.45 7.98 17.28
C SER A 440 -38.76 7.33 16.80
N PHE A 441 -39.57 6.84 17.75
CA PHE A 441 -40.95 6.42 17.48
C PHE A 441 -41.95 7.60 17.64
N GLU A 442 -41.59 8.63 18.41
CA GLU A 442 -42.33 9.89 18.56
C GLU A 442 -41.67 11.05 17.78
N ASP A 443 -42.41 12.15 17.58
CA ASP A 443 -41.95 13.34 16.82
C ASP A 443 -40.64 13.94 17.33
N LEU A 444 -39.73 14.28 16.40
CA LEU A 444 -38.44 14.90 16.68
C LEU A 444 -38.53 16.43 16.65
N ASP A 445 -38.33 17.09 17.78
CA ASP A 445 -38.14 18.55 17.84
C ASP A 445 -36.77 18.93 17.24
N ARG A 446 -36.83 19.38 15.98
CA ARG A 446 -35.70 19.87 15.18
C ARG A 446 -35.00 21.09 15.82
N ASP A 447 -35.76 22.01 16.42
CA ASP A 447 -35.21 23.25 16.96
C ASP A 447 -34.57 23.00 18.33
N TRP A 448 -35.06 22.03 19.10
CA TRP A 448 -34.38 21.48 20.27
C TRP A 448 -33.06 20.78 19.88
N ILE A 449 -33.05 19.93 18.84
CA ILE A 449 -31.83 19.28 18.34
C ILE A 449 -30.77 20.32 17.92
N VAL A 450 -31.17 21.36 17.19
CA VAL A 450 -30.28 22.47 16.82
C VAL A 450 -29.72 23.19 18.06
N GLN A 451 -30.55 23.45 19.08
CA GLN A 451 -30.09 24.09 20.33
C GLN A 451 -29.11 23.23 21.17
N LEU A 452 -29.13 21.90 21.02
CA LEU A 452 -28.13 21.03 21.66
C LEU A 452 -26.74 21.16 21.02
N LEU A 453 -26.71 21.38 19.69
CA LEU A 453 -25.51 21.40 18.83
C LEU A 453 -24.94 22.80 18.60
N SER A 454 -25.77 23.85 18.64
CA SER A 454 -25.39 25.25 18.39
C SER A 454 -25.94 26.15 19.50
N PRO A 455 -25.29 26.20 20.68
CA PRO A 455 -25.74 26.98 21.82
C PRO A 455 -25.72 28.49 21.57
N ARG A 456 -26.84 29.14 21.87
CA ARG A 456 -26.98 30.60 21.89
C ARG A 456 -26.28 31.23 23.10
N LYS A 457 -26.16 32.56 23.08
CA LYS A 457 -25.85 33.35 24.30
C LYS A 457 -26.91 33.08 25.37
N LEU A 458 -26.47 32.89 26.62
CA LEU A 458 -27.36 32.60 27.73
C LEU A 458 -28.23 33.83 28.09
N ASP A 459 -29.48 33.62 28.48
CA ASP A 459 -30.31 34.65 29.08
C ASP A 459 -29.78 34.94 30.48
N ARG A 460 -29.26 36.16 30.69
CA ARG A 460 -28.71 36.63 31.97
C ARG A 460 -29.69 36.49 33.15
N SER A 461 -31.01 36.48 32.89
CA SER A 461 -32.06 36.27 33.90
C SER A 461 -32.35 34.79 34.21
N GLY A 462 -31.91 33.88 33.34
CA GLY A 462 -32.05 32.42 33.48
C GLY A 462 -30.88 31.74 34.19
N ILE A 463 -29.77 32.45 34.45
CA ILE A 463 -28.57 31.89 35.08
C ILE A 463 -28.66 31.97 36.60
N ASN A 464 -28.52 30.83 37.27
CA ASN A 464 -28.37 30.74 38.72
C ASN A 464 -27.47 29.54 39.03
N VAL A 465 -26.22 29.80 39.41
CA VAL A 465 -25.21 28.75 39.59
C VAL A 465 -24.55 28.91 40.95
N GLU A 466 -24.38 27.79 41.63
CA GLU A 466 -23.67 27.67 42.91
C GLU A 466 -22.48 26.72 42.73
N ALA A 467 -21.36 27.00 43.41
CA ALA A 467 -20.24 26.07 43.49
C ALA A 467 -19.82 25.88 44.96
N LEU A 468 -19.35 24.69 45.30
CA LEU A 468 -18.84 24.34 46.63
C LEU A 468 -17.46 23.70 46.49
N SER A 469 -16.48 24.19 47.25
CA SER A 469 -15.15 23.56 47.34
C SER A 469 -15.14 22.50 48.44
N LYS A 470 -14.33 21.44 48.27
CA LYS A 470 -14.02 20.49 49.35
C LYS A 470 -12.85 20.94 50.25
N LYS A 471 -12.35 22.16 50.05
CA LYS A 471 -11.29 22.81 50.83
C LYS A 471 -11.55 24.31 50.96
N ASP A 472 -11.50 24.82 52.19
CA ASP A 472 -11.61 26.26 52.48
C ASP A 472 -10.29 27.02 52.22
N SER A 473 -9.16 26.29 52.10
CA SER A 473 -7.86 26.86 51.73
C SER A 473 -6.97 25.92 50.91
N ILE A 474 -5.99 26.49 50.20
CA ILE A 474 -5.06 25.79 49.32
C ILE A 474 -3.61 26.22 49.64
N ASN A 475 -2.73 25.27 49.89
CA ASN A 475 -1.28 25.52 49.90
C ASN A 475 -0.68 24.90 48.63
N THR A 476 0.13 25.68 47.91
CA THR A 476 0.78 25.28 46.65
C THR A 476 2.15 25.96 46.50
N PHE A 477 2.89 25.65 45.43
CA PHE A 477 4.13 26.32 45.08
C PHE A 477 3.96 27.23 43.86
N SER A 478 4.85 28.20 43.68
CA SER A 478 4.92 29.07 42.50
C SER A 478 4.86 28.28 41.19
N ASN A 479 4.16 28.82 40.18
CA ASN A 479 3.97 28.25 38.83
C ASN A 479 3.34 26.83 38.77
N LYS A 480 2.94 26.24 39.90
CA LYS A 480 2.50 24.85 39.96
C LYS A 480 1.09 24.67 39.38
N LYS A 481 0.95 23.79 38.39
CA LYS A 481 -0.36 23.31 37.91
C LYS A 481 -0.92 22.23 38.85
N PHE A 482 -2.20 22.34 39.20
CA PHE A 482 -2.94 21.37 40.03
C PHE A 482 -4.44 21.35 39.66
N LYS A 483 -5.18 20.33 40.12
CA LYS A 483 -6.63 20.22 39.91
C LYS A 483 -7.41 20.44 41.21
N LEU A 484 -8.22 21.50 41.25
CA LEU A 484 -9.14 21.82 42.34
C LEU A 484 -10.45 21.04 42.19
N HIS A 485 -10.92 20.41 43.26
CA HIS A 485 -12.19 19.67 43.26
C HIS A 485 -13.33 20.56 43.77
N ILE A 486 -14.32 20.82 42.92
CA ILE A 486 -15.55 21.54 43.26
C ILE A 486 -16.78 20.70 42.95
N THR A 487 -17.90 20.96 43.62
CA THR A 487 -19.23 20.54 43.19
C THR A 487 -19.92 21.76 42.58
N LEU A 488 -20.23 21.71 41.28
CA LEU A 488 -20.96 22.77 40.56
C LEU A 488 -22.44 22.40 40.46
N LYS A 489 -23.34 23.35 40.71
CA LYS A 489 -24.80 23.14 40.79
C LYS A 489 -25.55 24.20 39.99
N ASN A 490 -26.30 23.76 38.99
CA ASN A 490 -27.09 24.62 38.12
C ASN A 490 -28.52 24.72 38.65
N ASN A 491 -28.82 25.79 39.39
CA ASN A 491 -30.18 26.13 39.83
C ASN A 491 -30.93 27.01 38.80
N GLY A 492 -30.33 27.24 37.63
CA GLY A 492 -30.87 28.07 36.58
C GLY A 492 -31.84 27.34 35.67
N LYS A 493 -32.26 28.03 34.62
CA LYS A 493 -33.04 27.50 33.50
C LYS A 493 -32.17 27.23 32.27
N GLU A 494 -30.96 27.77 32.23
CA GLU A 494 -30.04 27.66 31.10
C GLU A 494 -29.17 26.40 31.18
N ARG A 495 -28.86 25.81 30.01
CA ARG A 495 -27.98 24.63 29.87
C ARG A 495 -26.54 25.10 29.70
N LEU A 496 -25.63 24.68 30.59
CA LEU A 496 -24.23 25.11 30.58
C LEU A 496 -23.37 24.08 29.84
N VAL A 497 -22.64 24.48 28.80
CA VAL A 497 -21.82 23.56 27.98
C VAL A 497 -20.64 24.28 27.35
N SER A 498 -19.48 23.63 27.30
CA SER A 498 -18.30 24.12 26.57
C SER A 498 -18.38 23.74 25.09
N LEU A 499 -19.23 24.43 24.34
CA LEU A 499 -19.40 24.20 22.90
C LEU A 499 -19.48 25.53 22.11
N PRO A 500 -18.83 25.66 20.93
CA PRO A 500 -18.93 26.84 20.05
C PRO A 500 -20.38 27.15 19.62
N PRO A 501 -20.69 28.41 19.24
CA PRO A 501 -19.80 29.56 19.15
C PRO A 501 -19.55 30.30 20.48
N TYR A 502 -20.34 30.03 21.52
CA TYR A 502 -20.26 30.72 22.82
C TYR A 502 -20.09 29.73 23.98
N PRO A 503 -18.95 29.02 24.08
CA PRO A 503 -18.74 28.00 25.10
C PRO A 503 -18.75 28.58 26.51
N VAL A 504 -19.31 27.82 27.45
CA VAL A 504 -19.44 28.17 28.86
C VAL A 504 -18.41 27.37 29.66
N ASN A 505 -17.32 28.04 30.06
CA ASN A 505 -16.16 27.43 30.69
C ASN A 505 -16.05 27.85 32.16
N ILE A 506 -15.49 26.97 33.00
CA ILE A 506 -15.03 27.36 34.34
C ILE A 506 -13.62 27.93 34.19
N SER A 507 -13.37 29.07 34.82
CA SER A 507 -12.05 29.73 34.84
C SER A 507 -11.82 30.35 36.22
N TYR A 508 -10.73 31.11 36.39
CA TYR A 508 -10.35 31.67 37.68
C TYR A 508 -9.55 32.97 37.57
N HIS A 509 -9.51 33.69 38.69
CA HIS A 509 -8.65 34.85 38.94
C HIS A 509 -7.80 34.62 40.19
N TRP A 510 -6.58 35.16 40.21
CA TRP A 510 -5.76 35.26 41.42
C TRP A 510 -5.66 36.71 41.85
N LEU A 511 -6.04 37.02 43.09
CA LEU A 511 -5.91 38.35 43.68
C LEU A 511 -4.97 38.30 44.90
N LYS A 512 -4.15 39.34 45.07
CA LYS A 512 -3.33 39.59 46.27
C LYS A 512 -4.24 40.02 47.44
N THR A 513 -3.72 40.00 48.68
CA THR A 513 -4.49 40.30 49.91
C THR A 513 -5.00 41.74 50.00
N ASP A 514 -4.45 42.66 49.21
CA ASP A 514 -4.91 44.05 49.04
C ASP A 514 -6.05 44.20 48.01
N GLY A 515 -6.40 43.13 47.29
CA GLY A 515 -7.38 43.11 46.20
C GLY A 515 -6.79 43.32 44.81
N THR A 516 -5.47 43.50 44.66
CA THR A 516 -4.81 43.64 43.35
C THR A 516 -4.91 42.33 42.57
N CYS A 517 -5.42 42.38 41.34
CA CYS A 517 -5.53 41.19 40.49
C CYS A 517 -4.16 40.84 39.86
N GLU A 518 -3.64 39.67 40.20
CA GLU A 518 -2.35 39.14 39.71
C GLU A 518 -2.53 38.37 38.39
N VAL A 519 -3.57 37.55 38.31
CA VAL A 519 -3.92 36.78 37.11
C VAL A 519 -5.40 36.99 36.85
N PHE A 520 -5.73 37.74 35.81
CA PHE A 520 -7.13 37.97 35.43
C PHE A 520 -7.73 36.86 34.56
N ASP A 521 -6.93 36.14 33.76
CA ASP A 521 -7.46 35.16 32.81
C ASP A 521 -6.84 33.76 33.02
N GLY A 522 -7.53 32.93 33.81
CA GLY A 522 -7.10 31.57 34.16
C GLY A 522 -7.33 30.52 33.06
N LEU A 523 -6.79 29.31 33.26
CA LEU A 523 -7.05 28.18 32.36
C LEU A 523 -8.55 27.83 32.32
N ARG A 524 -9.05 27.54 31.11
CA ARG A 524 -10.40 27.04 30.89
C ARG A 524 -10.51 25.56 31.28
N THR A 525 -11.49 25.24 32.12
CA THR A 525 -11.96 23.87 32.37
C THR A 525 -13.32 23.70 31.71
N GLY A 526 -13.44 22.68 30.84
CA GLY A 526 -14.63 22.43 30.05
C GLY A 526 -15.77 21.73 30.80
N ILE A 527 -17.02 22.05 30.43
CA ILE A 527 -18.25 21.40 30.89
C ILE A 527 -18.77 20.48 29.77
N LEU A 528 -18.36 19.21 29.81
CA LEU A 528 -18.87 18.14 28.93
C LEU A 528 -19.10 16.83 29.72
N PRO A 529 -20.27 16.16 29.62
CA PRO A 529 -21.50 16.60 28.95
C PRO A 529 -22.02 17.93 29.51
N ALA A 530 -23.02 18.54 28.87
CA ALA A 530 -23.65 19.75 29.40
C ALA A 530 -24.14 19.57 30.85
N LEU A 531 -24.07 20.61 31.69
CA LEU A 531 -24.67 20.64 33.02
C LEU A 531 -26.09 21.20 32.90
N ASN A 532 -27.09 20.32 32.99
CA ASN A 532 -28.48 20.65 32.73
C ASN A 532 -29.15 21.43 33.91
N PRO A 533 -30.27 22.11 33.67
CA PRO A 533 -31.06 22.74 34.74
C PRO A 533 -31.43 21.78 35.88
N ASN A 534 -31.20 22.19 37.12
CA ASN A 534 -31.34 21.41 38.36
C ASN A 534 -30.34 20.24 38.52
N GLU A 535 -29.31 20.14 37.67
CA GLU A 535 -28.22 19.18 37.84
C GLU A 535 -27.12 19.72 38.78
N GLN A 536 -26.42 18.80 39.46
CA GLN A 536 -25.17 19.09 40.16
C GLN A 536 -24.13 18.04 39.81
N ARG A 537 -22.85 18.43 39.71
CA ARG A 537 -21.76 17.54 39.32
C ARG A 537 -20.46 17.90 40.02
N ASP A 538 -19.72 16.87 40.46
CA ASP A 538 -18.34 17.02 40.92
C ASP A 538 -17.42 17.21 39.72
N LEU A 539 -16.59 18.25 39.74
CA LEU A 539 -15.69 18.65 38.66
C LEU A 539 -14.28 18.90 39.18
N GLN A 540 -13.29 18.70 38.32
CA GLN A 540 -11.88 18.99 38.57
C GLN A 540 -11.45 20.18 37.70
N VAL A 541 -11.29 21.35 38.31
CA VAL A 541 -10.84 22.58 37.65
C VAL A 541 -9.32 22.60 37.58
N ASP A 542 -8.74 22.76 36.40
CA ASP A 542 -7.30 22.95 36.22
C ASP A 542 -6.89 24.37 36.61
N ILE A 543 -6.01 24.49 37.60
CA ILE A 543 -5.48 25.76 38.12
C ILE A 543 -3.96 25.77 37.94
N VAL A 544 -3.41 26.92 37.57
CA VAL A 544 -1.97 27.25 37.69
C VAL A 544 -1.81 28.32 38.75
N ALA A 545 -0.85 28.14 39.66
CA ALA A 545 -0.49 29.14 40.68
C ALA A 545 0.38 30.28 40.10
N PRO A 546 0.32 31.50 40.64
CA PRO A 546 1.19 32.63 40.25
C PRO A 546 2.68 32.31 40.39
N GLN A 547 3.51 33.15 39.77
CA GLN A 547 4.96 33.10 39.92
C GLN A 547 5.42 33.68 41.27
N GLU A 548 4.90 34.84 41.66
CA GLU A 548 5.20 35.44 42.96
C GLU A 548 4.66 34.56 44.12
N HIS A 549 5.43 34.51 45.20
CA HIS A 549 5.08 33.79 46.42
C HIS A 549 4.40 34.73 47.41
N GLY A 550 3.39 34.25 48.13
CA GLY A 550 2.60 35.09 49.03
C GLY A 550 1.26 34.48 49.44
N GLU A 551 0.41 35.31 50.03
CA GLU A 551 -0.98 34.98 50.31
C GLU A 551 -1.89 35.63 49.26
N TYR A 552 -2.86 34.85 48.79
CA TYR A 552 -3.74 35.18 47.68
C TYR A 552 -5.18 34.75 47.98
N GLN A 553 -6.09 35.25 47.14
CA GLN A 553 -7.47 34.82 47.01
C GLN A 553 -7.64 34.23 45.60
N LEU A 554 -7.91 32.93 45.53
CA LEU A 554 -8.26 32.24 44.29
C LEU A 554 -9.78 32.32 44.11
N GLN A 555 -10.21 33.15 43.15
CA GLN A 555 -11.60 33.28 42.76
C GLN A 555 -11.89 32.34 41.59
N ILE A 556 -12.85 31.44 41.74
CA ILE A 556 -13.35 30.59 40.64
C ILE A 556 -14.64 31.22 40.12
N ASP A 557 -14.78 31.33 38.80
CA ASP A 557 -16.01 31.85 38.18
C ASP A 557 -16.34 31.12 36.85
N LEU A 558 -17.52 31.38 36.30
CA LEU A 558 -17.90 30.95 34.96
C LEU A 558 -17.71 32.08 33.96
N VAL A 559 -17.19 31.76 32.77
CA VAL A 559 -17.13 32.66 31.62
C VAL A 559 -17.92 32.05 30.47
N GLN A 560 -18.79 32.84 29.83
CA GLN A 560 -19.25 32.54 28.48
C GLN A 560 -18.39 33.34 27.50
N GLU A 561 -17.61 32.66 26.67
CA GLU A 561 -16.61 33.32 25.81
C GLU A 561 -17.28 34.35 24.87
N SER A 562 -16.60 35.48 24.68
CA SER A 562 -17.10 36.63 23.92
C SER A 562 -18.50 37.13 24.35
N CYS A 563 -18.89 36.91 25.61
CA CYS A 563 -20.19 37.29 26.16
C CYS A 563 -20.11 38.01 27.51
N PHE A 564 -19.60 37.34 28.56
CA PHE A 564 -19.44 37.89 29.93
C PHE A 564 -18.81 36.85 30.89
N TRP A 565 -18.24 37.33 31.98
CA TRP A 565 -18.03 36.58 33.22
C TRP A 565 -19.29 36.62 34.10
N LEU A 566 -19.57 35.54 34.84
CA LEU A 566 -20.77 35.44 35.66
C LEU A 566 -20.79 36.49 36.80
N GLN A 567 -19.63 36.84 37.35
CA GLN A 567 -19.48 37.92 38.33
C GLN A 567 -19.96 39.29 37.82
N GLU A 568 -19.98 39.56 36.51
CA GLU A 568 -20.57 40.78 35.93
C GLU A 568 -22.10 40.87 36.13
N ILE A 569 -22.75 39.72 36.33
CA ILE A 569 -24.21 39.59 36.49
C ILE A 569 -24.56 39.48 37.98
N THR A 570 -23.79 38.70 38.73
CA THR A 570 -24.06 38.37 40.15
C THR A 570 -23.41 39.33 41.14
N ASN A 571 -22.44 40.15 40.69
CA ASN A 571 -21.53 40.96 41.51
C ASN A 571 -20.68 40.14 42.49
N LYS A 572 -20.42 38.86 42.19
CA LYS A 572 -19.56 37.95 42.99
C LYS A 572 -19.05 36.77 42.15
N PRO A 573 -17.83 36.25 42.39
CA PRO A 573 -17.40 34.97 41.83
C PRO A 573 -18.22 33.81 42.41
N LEU A 574 -18.17 32.64 41.76
CA LEU A 574 -18.82 31.42 42.26
C LEU A 574 -18.22 30.91 43.57
N LEU A 575 -16.89 30.93 43.67
CA LEU A 575 -16.13 30.58 44.88
C LEU A 575 -14.98 31.57 45.06
N ASN A 576 -14.61 31.82 46.31
CA ASN A 576 -13.37 32.49 46.66
C ASN A 576 -12.68 31.65 47.74
N ILE A 577 -11.39 31.33 47.54
CA ILE A 577 -10.65 30.37 48.35
C ILE A 577 -9.31 30.99 48.75
N SER A 578 -9.00 31.02 50.05
CA SER A 578 -7.71 31.52 50.54
C SER A 578 -6.58 30.58 50.13
N ALA A 579 -5.56 31.13 49.46
CA ALA A 579 -4.47 30.35 48.91
C ALA A 579 -3.11 30.89 49.37
N LYS A 580 -2.21 30.00 49.76
CA LYS A 580 -0.82 30.31 50.06
C LYS A 580 0.08 29.71 48.98
N VAL A 581 0.88 30.55 48.35
CA VAL A 581 1.86 30.19 47.32
C VAL A 581 3.24 30.31 47.94
N GLU A 582 3.92 29.18 48.10
CA GLU A 582 5.28 29.12 48.65
C GLU A 582 6.31 29.03 47.51
N GLN A 583 7.53 29.54 47.73
CA GLN A 583 8.59 29.46 46.72
C GLN A 583 8.92 28.00 46.39
N ASN A 584 9.11 27.68 45.11
CA ASN A 584 9.36 26.32 44.66
C ASN A 584 10.79 25.88 45.04
N PRO A 585 10.98 24.84 45.88
CA PRO A 585 12.31 24.49 46.40
C PRO A 585 13.30 24.00 45.33
N ASP A 586 12.83 23.58 44.15
CA ASP A 586 13.69 23.18 43.03
C ASP A 586 14.28 24.39 42.28
N GLU A 587 13.66 25.58 42.32
CA GLU A 587 14.18 26.79 41.66
C GLU A 587 15.46 27.32 42.35
N CYS A 588 15.62 27.05 43.65
CA CYS A 588 16.84 27.36 44.42
C CYS A 588 18.08 26.54 43.98
N ARG A 589 17.97 25.65 43.00
CA ARG A 589 19.12 24.96 42.38
C ARG A 589 19.55 25.54 41.03
N SER A 590 18.86 26.56 40.52
CA SER A 590 19.12 27.18 39.21
C SER A 590 19.72 28.60 39.28
N GLU A 591 20.07 29.10 40.46
CA GLU A 591 20.50 30.51 40.61
C GLU A 591 21.97 30.79 40.21
N GLU A 592 22.80 29.77 39.95
CA GLU A 592 24.18 29.98 39.46
C GLU A 592 24.28 30.32 37.96
N SER A 593 23.17 30.42 37.21
CA SER A 593 23.16 30.79 35.80
C SER A 593 22.11 31.86 35.44
N LYS A 594 22.23 33.05 36.02
CA LYS A 594 21.56 34.28 35.55
C LYS A 594 22.58 35.33 35.09
N MET A 595 22.57 35.64 33.80
CA MET A 595 23.01 36.94 33.28
C MET A 595 22.26 37.26 31.98
N ASP A 596 22.22 38.55 31.64
CA ASP A 596 21.73 39.11 30.38
C ASP A 596 20.23 38.90 30.04
N THR A 597 19.35 39.20 31.00
CA THR A 597 18.03 39.77 30.66
C THR A 597 18.17 41.26 30.35
N PHE A 598 17.94 41.65 29.10
CA PHE A 598 17.67 43.05 28.75
C PHE A 598 16.19 43.35 28.97
N GLU A 599 15.88 44.29 29.88
CA GLU A 599 14.56 44.92 29.92
C GLU A 599 14.40 45.82 28.69
N ILE A 600 13.28 45.69 27.98
CA ILE A 600 12.73 46.73 27.10
C ILE A 600 11.40 47.14 27.70
N LYS A 601 11.17 48.45 27.80
CA LYS A 601 9.96 49.03 28.42
C LYS A 601 8.89 49.21 27.37
N ASP A 602 7.66 48.78 27.69
CA ASP A 602 6.46 49.15 26.93
C ASP A 602 6.10 50.62 27.22
N ASP A 603 6.75 51.54 26.51
CA ASP A 603 6.31 52.92 26.31
C ASP A 603 6.99 53.47 25.02
N GLU A 604 6.30 54.36 24.30
CA GLU A 604 6.76 55.03 23.06
C GLU A 604 6.99 54.17 21.79
N ILE A 605 5.94 53.50 21.28
CA ILE A 605 5.85 53.12 19.86
C ILE A 605 4.77 53.94 19.15
N ASN A 606 5.18 54.98 18.41
CA ASN A 606 4.27 55.75 17.55
C ASN A 606 4.15 55.12 16.15
N VAL A 607 3.00 54.52 15.87
CA VAL A 607 2.75 53.74 14.64
C VAL A 607 2.71 54.63 13.38
N GLU A 608 2.26 55.88 13.48
CA GLU A 608 2.28 56.83 12.36
C GLU A 608 3.70 57.05 11.81
N GLU A 609 4.67 57.33 12.70
CA GLU A 609 6.05 57.66 12.31
C GLU A 609 6.76 56.48 11.65
N ILE A 610 6.52 55.26 12.13
CA ILE A 610 7.03 54.02 11.54
C ILE A 610 6.42 53.82 10.14
N MET A 611 5.12 54.08 9.97
CA MET A 611 4.43 53.92 8.68
C MET A 611 4.82 54.98 7.64
N GLU A 612 5.20 56.19 8.06
CA GLU A 612 5.81 57.17 7.14
C GLU A 612 7.23 56.76 6.74
N LYS A 613 8.09 56.38 7.69
CA LYS A 613 9.44 55.85 7.39
C LYS A 613 9.39 54.63 6.46
N ILE A 614 8.42 53.72 6.60
CA ILE A 614 8.25 52.59 5.68
C ILE A 614 7.88 53.06 4.26
N ARG A 615 6.98 54.04 4.12
CA ARG A 615 6.59 54.60 2.80
C ARG A 615 7.74 55.37 2.13
N GLU A 616 8.57 56.03 2.91
CA GLU A 616 9.75 56.76 2.44
C GLU A 616 10.85 55.80 1.95
N ASN A 617 11.19 54.78 2.75
CA ASN A 617 12.08 53.69 2.35
C ASN A 617 11.60 52.95 1.07
N ILE A 618 10.29 52.83 0.86
CA ILE A 618 9.70 52.21 -0.36
C ILE A 618 9.83 53.15 -1.59
N ARG A 619 9.95 54.47 -1.40
CA ARG A 619 10.27 55.41 -2.49
C ARG A 619 11.75 55.36 -2.85
N GLU A 620 12.65 55.46 -1.87
CA GLU A 620 14.11 55.43 -2.13
C GLU A 620 14.54 54.13 -2.84
N ARG A 621 13.92 53.00 -2.51
CA ARG A 621 14.15 51.71 -3.19
C ARG A 621 13.62 51.65 -4.63
N LYS A 622 12.74 52.56 -5.05
CA LYS A 622 12.21 52.62 -6.43
C LYS A 622 12.97 53.56 -7.36
N GLU A 623 13.89 54.37 -6.84
CA GLU A 623 14.69 55.31 -7.64
C GLU A 623 16.14 54.79 -7.87
N ASN A 624 16.46 53.57 -7.43
CA ASN A 624 17.81 52.99 -7.45
C ASN A 624 17.94 51.63 -8.19
N GLU A 625 16.99 51.24 -9.05
CA GLU A 625 17.17 50.09 -9.96
C GLU A 625 17.87 50.55 -11.26
N ASP A 626 19.11 50.08 -11.50
CA ASP A 626 19.93 50.44 -12.67
C ASP A 626 19.37 49.78 -13.96
N PRO A 627 18.99 50.55 -15.01
CA PRO A 627 18.29 50.01 -16.18
C PRO A 627 19.02 48.91 -16.98
N LYS A 628 20.33 48.73 -16.78
CA LYS A 628 21.20 47.92 -17.67
C LYS A 628 20.93 46.42 -17.70
N ASN A 629 20.39 45.83 -16.64
CA ASN A 629 20.15 44.37 -16.60
C ASN A 629 19.00 43.91 -17.51
N THR A 630 18.29 44.83 -18.17
CA THR A 630 17.18 44.49 -19.07
C THR A 630 17.66 44.07 -20.47
N GLU A 631 18.71 44.71 -21.00
CA GLU A 631 19.15 44.52 -22.39
C GLU A 631 19.89 43.19 -22.63
N GLU A 632 20.64 42.68 -21.64
CA GLU A 632 21.31 41.37 -21.75
C GLU A 632 20.30 40.21 -21.83
N ILE A 633 19.13 40.34 -21.22
CA ILE A 633 18.08 39.30 -21.22
C ILE A 633 17.38 39.23 -22.58
N GLU A 634 17.10 40.37 -23.23
CA GLU A 634 16.52 40.38 -24.57
C GLU A 634 17.48 39.79 -25.62
N HIS A 635 18.80 40.04 -25.47
CA HIS A 635 19.79 39.53 -26.43
C HIS A 635 19.86 38.00 -26.45
N VAL A 636 19.78 37.34 -25.29
CA VAL A 636 19.79 35.86 -25.18
C VAL A 636 18.54 35.23 -25.80
N PHE A 637 17.37 35.87 -25.68
CA PHE A 637 16.14 35.39 -26.32
C PHE A 637 16.15 35.55 -27.85
N SER A 638 16.99 36.44 -28.40
CA SER A 638 17.04 36.69 -29.85
C SER A 638 17.67 35.54 -30.65
N GLU A 639 18.75 34.91 -30.15
CA GLU A 639 19.52 33.92 -30.92
C GLU A 639 18.74 32.60 -31.13
N VAL A 640 17.92 32.21 -30.16
CA VAL A 640 17.11 30.98 -30.20
C VAL A 640 15.97 31.07 -31.24
N SER A 641 15.55 32.28 -31.61
CA SER A 641 14.45 32.54 -32.57
C SER A 641 14.87 32.42 -34.05
N SER A 642 16.12 32.07 -34.34
CA SER A 642 16.75 32.26 -35.66
C SER A 642 16.41 31.24 -36.76
N LYS A 643 15.44 30.32 -36.55
CA LYS A 643 14.90 29.44 -37.61
C LYS A 643 13.42 29.71 -37.87
N THR A 644 13.15 30.29 -39.04
CA THR A 644 11.85 30.78 -39.48
C THR A 644 10.84 29.67 -39.82
N ARG A 645 9.66 29.71 -39.18
CA ARG A 645 8.37 29.35 -39.82
C ARG A 645 7.67 30.66 -40.25
N SER A 646 6.88 30.63 -41.32
CA SER A 646 6.34 31.84 -41.95
C SER A 646 5.03 32.34 -41.30
N PRO A 647 4.67 33.63 -41.42
CA PRO A 647 3.45 34.18 -40.79
C PRO A 647 2.12 33.76 -41.44
N GLN A 648 2.09 32.77 -42.34
CA GLN A 648 0.95 32.53 -43.24
C GLN A 648 0.10 31.29 -42.91
N GLU A 649 0.58 30.36 -42.08
CA GLU A 649 -0.20 29.17 -41.66
C GLU A 649 -0.84 29.31 -40.27
N SER A 650 -0.48 30.34 -39.50
CA SER A 650 -1.03 30.61 -38.16
C SER A 650 -2.46 31.17 -38.15
N GLY A 651 -3.01 31.53 -39.31
CA GLY A 651 -4.30 32.22 -39.44
C GLY A 651 -5.55 31.37 -39.18
N VAL A 652 -5.45 30.03 -39.19
CA VAL A 652 -6.61 29.12 -39.10
C VAL A 652 -6.83 28.55 -37.69
N ILE A 653 -5.79 28.52 -36.85
CA ILE A 653 -5.86 27.93 -35.50
C ILE A 653 -6.19 28.99 -34.43
N ASN A 654 -5.92 30.27 -34.71
CA ASN A 654 -5.94 31.34 -33.71
C ASN A 654 -7.16 32.28 -33.78
N SER A 655 -8.07 32.10 -34.75
CA SER A 655 -9.28 32.93 -34.90
C SER A 655 -10.40 32.59 -33.91
N ASP A 656 -10.50 31.32 -33.53
CA ASP A 656 -11.72 30.76 -32.91
C ASP A 656 -11.63 30.67 -31.37
N TYR A 657 -10.49 31.06 -30.78
CA TYR A 657 -10.18 30.90 -29.35
C TYR A 657 -9.71 32.18 -28.63
N ASP A 658 -9.69 33.35 -29.27
CA ASP A 658 -9.39 34.60 -28.57
C ASP A 658 -10.61 35.11 -27.79
N LEU A 659 -10.67 34.74 -26.50
CA LEU A 659 -11.76 35.08 -25.57
C LEU A 659 -11.76 36.56 -25.11
N ARG A 660 -10.94 37.44 -25.71
CA ARG A 660 -10.91 38.88 -25.39
C ARG A 660 -12.16 39.61 -25.88
N ASN A 661 -13.19 39.60 -25.04
CA ASN A 661 -14.49 40.25 -25.25
C ASN A 661 -14.42 41.79 -25.07
N ASP A 662 -13.61 42.47 -25.89
CA ASP A 662 -13.40 43.93 -25.78
C ASP A 662 -14.56 44.79 -26.33
N ASN A 663 -15.65 44.16 -26.83
CA ASN A 663 -16.83 44.85 -27.39
C ASN A 663 -17.98 45.09 -26.37
N TYR A 664 -17.80 44.76 -25.08
CA TYR A 664 -18.91 44.75 -24.11
C TYR A 664 -19.30 46.16 -23.57
N THR A 665 -20.29 46.80 -24.19
CA THR A 665 -20.73 48.17 -23.86
C THR A 665 -21.76 48.23 -22.71
N ILE A 666 -21.29 48.49 -21.49
CA ILE A 666 -22.15 48.62 -20.29
C ILE A 666 -22.99 49.91 -20.34
N SER A 667 -24.31 49.77 -20.56
CA SER A 667 -25.30 50.86 -20.50
C SER A 667 -26.42 50.56 -19.48
N SER A 668 -27.35 51.51 -19.28
CA SER A 668 -28.54 51.36 -18.43
C SER A 668 -29.64 52.34 -18.85
N HIS A 669 -30.89 51.88 -18.89
CA HIS A 669 -32.03 52.67 -19.40
C HIS A 669 -32.93 53.26 -18.29
N ARG A 670 -32.45 53.32 -17.03
CA ARG A 670 -33.21 53.90 -15.90
C ARG A 670 -32.79 55.36 -15.66
N PRO A 671 -33.65 56.38 -15.86
CA PRO A 671 -33.21 57.79 -15.92
C PRO A 671 -32.40 58.30 -14.72
N PHE A 672 -32.82 57.98 -13.49
CA PHE A 672 -32.17 58.49 -12.27
C PHE A 672 -31.13 57.54 -11.66
N LEU A 673 -31.30 56.23 -11.81
CA LEU A 673 -30.40 55.21 -11.22
C LEU A 673 -29.32 54.71 -12.20
N GLY A 674 -29.48 54.95 -13.50
CA GLY A 674 -28.58 54.48 -14.55
C GLY A 674 -27.11 54.89 -14.34
N PRO A 675 -26.79 56.18 -14.08
CA PRO A 675 -25.41 56.63 -13.90
C PRO A 675 -24.67 55.94 -12.75
N PHE A 676 -25.35 55.74 -11.61
CA PHE A 676 -24.78 55.05 -10.46
C PHE A 676 -24.54 53.55 -10.73
N LEU A 677 -25.51 52.88 -11.36
CA LEU A 677 -25.40 51.45 -11.70
C LEU A 677 -24.31 51.19 -12.75
N ILE A 678 -24.14 52.07 -13.75
CA ILE A 678 -23.04 51.98 -14.71
C ILE A 678 -21.69 52.21 -14.01
N LYS A 679 -21.60 53.20 -13.11
CA LYS A 679 -20.34 53.50 -12.39
C LYS A 679 -19.92 52.35 -11.47
N GLY A 680 -20.87 51.77 -10.71
CA GLY A 680 -20.62 50.58 -9.89
C GLY A 680 -20.21 49.35 -10.70
N ARG A 681 -20.91 49.06 -11.81
CA ARG A 681 -20.56 47.95 -12.70
C ARG A 681 -19.18 48.11 -13.35
N LYS A 682 -18.80 49.33 -13.75
CA LYS A 682 -17.44 49.60 -14.27
C LYS A 682 -16.35 49.37 -13.22
N LEU A 683 -16.63 49.69 -11.95
CA LEU A 683 -15.70 49.50 -10.83
C LEU A 683 -15.46 48.00 -10.56
N VAL A 684 -16.55 47.21 -10.45
CA VAL A 684 -16.47 45.75 -10.29
C VAL A 684 -15.80 45.08 -11.50
N HIS A 685 -16.13 45.50 -12.72
CA HIS A 685 -15.58 44.90 -13.94
C HIS A 685 -14.09 45.23 -14.14
N GLY A 686 -13.63 46.42 -13.75
CA GLY A 686 -12.21 46.78 -13.79
C GLY A 686 -11.37 45.92 -12.84
N GLU A 687 -11.87 45.69 -11.63
CA GLU A 687 -11.15 44.88 -10.64
C GLU A 687 -11.22 43.38 -10.97
N ILE A 688 -12.28 42.89 -11.63
CA ILE A 688 -12.32 41.53 -12.19
C ILE A 688 -11.29 41.36 -13.33
N ARG A 689 -11.21 42.29 -14.30
CA ARG A 689 -10.19 42.21 -15.37
C ARG A 689 -8.77 42.18 -14.80
N ARG A 690 -8.51 42.87 -13.68
CA ARG A 690 -7.22 42.87 -12.97
C ARG A 690 -6.73 41.48 -12.55
N TYR A 691 -7.64 40.58 -12.17
CA TYR A 691 -7.31 39.20 -11.80
C TYR A 691 -7.45 38.21 -12.97
N VAL A 692 -8.37 38.47 -13.91
CA VAL A 692 -8.70 37.56 -15.01
C VAL A 692 -7.80 37.75 -16.24
N ASP A 693 -7.52 38.98 -16.67
CA ASP A 693 -6.76 39.25 -17.90
C ASP A 693 -5.32 38.68 -17.84
N PRO A 694 -4.57 38.75 -16.72
CA PRO A 694 -3.25 38.10 -16.62
C PRO A 694 -3.32 36.56 -16.68
N VAL A 695 -4.42 35.96 -16.23
CA VAL A 695 -4.64 34.50 -16.31
C VAL A 695 -4.98 34.09 -17.74
N LEU A 696 -5.85 34.84 -18.43
CA LEU A 696 -6.15 34.63 -19.85
C LEU A 696 -4.92 34.83 -20.74
N GLN A 697 -4.09 35.84 -20.47
CA GLN A 697 -2.82 36.04 -21.19
C GLN A 697 -1.85 34.86 -20.97
N LYS A 698 -1.71 34.37 -19.73
CA LYS A 698 -0.93 33.16 -19.44
C LYS A 698 -1.51 31.92 -20.12
N GLN A 699 -2.84 31.78 -20.19
CA GLN A 699 -3.48 30.67 -20.90
C GLN A 699 -3.21 30.71 -22.41
N SER A 700 -3.32 31.87 -23.05
CA SER A 700 -3.01 32.01 -24.48
C SER A 700 -1.52 31.77 -24.77
N GLN A 701 -0.62 32.22 -23.89
CA GLN A 701 0.82 31.93 -23.99
C GLN A 701 1.11 30.43 -23.82
N LEU A 702 0.45 29.77 -22.86
CA LEU A 702 0.54 28.33 -22.63
C LEU A 702 0.02 27.55 -23.85
N ASN A 703 -1.14 27.91 -24.39
CA ASN A 703 -1.73 27.29 -25.57
C ASN A 703 -0.82 27.43 -26.81
N TYR A 704 -0.22 28.60 -27.03
CA TYR A 704 0.73 28.83 -28.11
C TYR A 704 1.98 27.95 -27.97
N ASN A 705 2.56 27.88 -26.77
CA ASN A 705 3.72 27.03 -26.50
C ASN A 705 3.39 25.53 -26.66
N LEU A 706 2.21 25.08 -26.21
CA LEU A 706 1.72 23.71 -26.38
C LEU A 706 1.50 23.35 -27.86
N ALA A 707 0.95 24.27 -28.67
CA ALA A 707 0.80 24.06 -30.10
C ALA A 707 2.17 23.90 -30.79
N GLY A 708 3.18 24.67 -30.39
CA GLY A 708 4.56 24.49 -30.84
C GLY A 708 5.12 23.12 -30.47
N VAL A 709 5.09 22.75 -29.18
CA VAL A 709 5.59 21.45 -28.69
C VAL A 709 4.88 20.26 -29.35
N LEU A 710 3.57 20.34 -29.57
CA LEU A 710 2.81 19.31 -30.28
C LEU A 710 3.18 19.22 -31.77
N SER A 711 3.46 20.36 -32.42
CA SER A 711 3.93 20.37 -33.82
C SER A 711 5.32 19.76 -33.94
N ASP A 712 6.24 20.09 -33.04
CA ASP A 712 7.62 19.60 -33.08
C ASP A 712 7.71 18.13 -32.63
N ALA A 713 6.85 17.69 -31.71
CA ALA A 713 6.67 16.29 -31.36
C ALA A 713 6.13 15.47 -32.54
N LYS A 714 5.17 16.02 -33.32
CA LYS A 714 4.68 15.39 -34.55
C LYS A 714 5.80 15.30 -35.60
N GLU A 715 6.52 16.38 -35.85
CA GLU A 715 7.62 16.41 -36.83
C GLU A 715 8.76 15.43 -36.44
N THR A 716 8.98 15.24 -35.13
CA THR A 716 9.86 14.19 -34.58
C THR A 716 9.31 12.78 -34.80
N ALA A 717 8.00 12.55 -34.61
CA ALA A 717 7.36 11.27 -34.86
C ALA A 717 7.39 10.89 -36.36
N ASP A 718 7.07 11.84 -37.25
CA ASP A 718 7.16 11.69 -38.70
C ASP A 718 8.62 11.37 -39.13
N SER A 719 9.61 12.06 -38.54
CA SER A 719 11.04 11.78 -38.73
C SER A 719 11.46 10.38 -38.26
N CYS A 720 10.92 9.89 -37.14
CA CYS A 720 11.15 8.52 -36.67
C CYS A 720 10.46 7.48 -37.56
N SER A 721 9.24 7.73 -38.05
CA SER A 721 8.54 6.84 -38.99
C SER A 721 9.34 6.67 -40.29
N ASN A 722 9.82 7.77 -40.86
CA ASN A 722 10.67 7.76 -42.07
C ASN A 722 11.99 6.99 -41.86
N LYS A 723 12.59 7.05 -40.65
CA LYS A 723 13.76 6.22 -40.29
C LYS A 723 13.41 4.74 -40.20
N VAL A 724 12.26 4.38 -39.64
CA VAL A 724 11.81 2.99 -39.53
C VAL A 724 11.52 2.40 -40.91
N GLU A 725 10.92 3.16 -41.84
CA GLU A 725 10.75 2.70 -43.23
C GLU A 725 12.10 2.52 -43.95
N LYS A 726 13.03 3.47 -43.79
CA LYS A 726 14.38 3.34 -44.37
C LYS A 726 15.12 2.12 -43.83
N LEU A 727 15.11 1.89 -42.52
CA LEU A 727 15.74 0.72 -41.88
C LEU A 727 15.08 -0.59 -42.34
N LYS A 728 13.77 -0.63 -42.55
CA LYS A 728 13.10 -1.80 -43.16
C LYS A 728 13.63 -2.09 -44.57
N SER A 729 13.77 -1.07 -45.42
CA SER A 729 14.31 -1.26 -46.77
C SER A 729 15.78 -1.71 -46.78
N GLU A 730 16.58 -1.25 -45.81
CA GLU A 730 17.98 -1.69 -45.65
C GLU A 730 18.06 -3.14 -45.15
N ILE A 731 17.17 -3.57 -44.25
CA ILE A 731 17.06 -4.96 -43.81
C ILE A 731 16.62 -5.87 -44.97
N GLU A 732 15.59 -5.47 -45.73
CA GLU A 732 15.07 -6.25 -46.86
C GLU A 732 16.13 -6.42 -47.96
N GLN A 733 16.94 -5.38 -48.22
CA GLN A 733 18.08 -5.46 -49.13
C GLN A 733 19.20 -6.38 -48.60
N LEU A 734 19.53 -6.31 -47.30
CA LEU A 734 20.53 -7.19 -46.67
C LEU A 734 20.08 -8.66 -46.59
N GLU A 735 18.77 -8.92 -46.52
CA GLU A 735 18.22 -10.28 -46.63
C GLU A 735 18.40 -10.85 -48.04
N ASP A 736 18.12 -10.07 -49.08
CA ASP A 736 18.30 -10.52 -50.47
C ASP A 736 19.79 -10.69 -50.84
N GLU A 737 20.69 -9.81 -50.36
CA GLU A 737 22.14 -10.03 -50.47
C GLU A 737 22.59 -11.31 -49.74
N ASN A 738 22.02 -11.62 -48.57
CA ASN A 738 22.27 -12.89 -47.87
C ASN A 738 21.76 -14.12 -48.65
N ARG A 739 20.61 -14.02 -49.33
CA ARG A 739 20.09 -15.11 -50.18
C ARG A 739 21.01 -15.37 -51.37
N LEU A 740 21.51 -14.29 -51.99
CA LEU A 740 22.47 -14.35 -53.09
C LEU A 740 23.80 -14.99 -52.65
N LEU A 741 24.39 -14.51 -51.56
CA LEU A 741 25.62 -15.08 -50.97
C LEU A 741 25.45 -16.55 -50.58
N LYS A 742 24.31 -16.95 -50.00
CA LYS A 742 24.04 -18.37 -49.70
C LYS A 742 24.00 -19.23 -50.97
N SER A 743 23.42 -18.75 -52.06
CA SER A 743 23.42 -19.49 -53.34
C SER A 743 24.81 -19.61 -53.96
N GLU A 744 25.65 -18.59 -53.83
CA GLU A 744 27.04 -18.62 -54.31
C GLU A 744 27.92 -19.55 -53.47
N VAL A 745 27.74 -19.56 -52.15
CA VAL A 745 28.38 -20.53 -51.24
C VAL A 745 27.92 -21.97 -51.53
N GLU A 746 26.64 -22.19 -51.82
CA GLU A 746 26.12 -23.51 -52.21
C GLU A 746 26.73 -23.97 -53.56
N GLN A 747 26.86 -23.08 -54.54
CA GLN A 747 27.53 -23.40 -55.81
C GLN A 747 29.02 -23.74 -55.59
N LEU A 748 29.76 -22.91 -54.84
CA LEU A 748 31.18 -23.16 -54.52
C LEU A 748 31.40 -24.45 -53.72
N SER A 749 30.47 -24.80 -52.83
CA SER A 749 30.47 -26.08 -52.11
C SER A 749 30.32 -27.27 -53.06
N ASN A 750 29.36 -27.21 -53.99
CA ASN A 750 29.16 -28.24 -55.03
C ASN A 750 30.38 -28.38 -55.96
N GLU A 751 31.01 -27.26 -56.37
CA GLU A 751 32.26 -27.30 -57.15
C GLU A 751 33.43 -27.89 -56.35
N THR A 752 33.50 -27.62 -55.04
CA THR A 752 34.52 -28.16 -54.13
C THR A 752 34.34 -29.67 -53.91
N GLU A 753 33.12 -30.15 -53.69
CA GLU A 753 32.78 -31.59 -53.66
C GLU A 753 33.17 -32.29 -54.96
N LYS A 754 32.86 -31.69 -56.11
CA LYS A 754 33.22 -32.22 -57.42
C LYS A 754 34.74 -32.33 -57.58
N LEU A 755 35.49 -31.24 -57.34
CA LEU A 755 36.96 -31.23 -57.39
C LEU A 755 37.58 -32.26 -56.44
N LYS A 756 37.07 -32.36 -55.21
CA LYS A 756 37.46 -33.38 -54.22
C LYS A 756 37.23 -34.80 -54.74
N SER A 757 36.11 -35.06 -55.41
CA SER A 757 35.83 -36.36 -56.03
C SER A 757 36.78 -36.68 -57.20
N GLU A 758 37.09 -35.70 -58.05
CA GLU A 758 37.99 -35.84 -59.19
C GLU A 758 39.43 -36.11 -58.72
N VAL A 759 39.93 -35.34 -57.74
CA VAL A 759 41.24 -35.52 -57.10
C VAL A 759 41.35 -36.89 -56.43
N VAL A 760 40.35 -37.30 -55.64
CA VAL A 760 40.33 -38.65 -55.02
C VAL A 760 40.34 -39.76 -56.09
N SER A 761 39.65 -39.56 -57.22
CA SER A 761 39.69 -40.52 -58.34
C SER A 761 41.07 -40.59 -59.01
N SER A 762 41.78 -39.47 -59.10
CA SER A 762 43.13 -39.40 -59.70
C SER A 762 44.16 -40.05 -58.78
N ILE A 763 44.20 -39.68 -57.50
CA ILE A 763 45.06 -40.29 -56.49
C ILE A 763 44.82 -41.79 -56.42
N LYS A 764 43.56 -42.24 -56.47
CA LYS A 764 43.24 -43.67 -56.47
C LYS A 764 43.84 -44.39 -57.69
N LYS A 765 43.74 -43.83 -58.90
CA LYS A 765 44.36 -44.41 -60.12
C LYS A 765 45.89 -44.45 -60.03
N GLU A 766 46.53 -43.41 -59.50
CA GLU A 766 47.99 -43.40 -59.30
C GLU A 766 48.41 -44.43 -58.27
N VAL A 767 47.70 -44.54 -57.14
CA VAL A 767 47.96 -45.58 -56.11
C VAL A 767 47.73 -46.98 -56.67
N GLU A 768 46.66 -47.23 -57.43
CA GLU A 768 46.41 -48.53 -58.08
C GLU A 768 47.50 -48.87 -59.12
N SER A 769 48.02 -47.87 -59.84
CA SER A 769 49.16 -48.01 -60.76
C SER A 769 50.47 -48.35 -60.03
N ILE A 770 50.80 -47.60 -58.97
CA ILE A 770 51.98 -47.82 -58.13
C ILE A 770 51.92 -49.19 -57.45
N VAL A 771 50.77 -49.57 -56.87
CA VAL A 771 50.57 -50.89 -56.26
C VAL A 771 50.71 -52.00 -57.31
N SER A 772 50.23 -51.80 -58.54
CA SER A 772 50.43 -52.75 -59.64
C SER A 772 51.90 -52.89 -60.03
N ALA A 773 52.65 -51.78 -60.11
CA ALA A 773 54.08 -51.79 -60.41
C ALA A 773 54.91 -52.45 -59.29
N VAL A 774 54.59 -52.18 -58.02
CA VAL A 774 55.22 -52.80 -56.84
C VAL A 774 54.91 -54.30 -56.77
N ASN A 775 53.67 -54.70 -57.06
CA ASN A 775 53.31 -56.12 -57.15
C ASN A 775 54.07 -56.83 -58.28
N LEU A 776 54.22 -56.18 -59.45
CA LEU A 776 54.99 -56.73 -60.57
C LEU A 776 56.48 -56.88 -60.22
N ASP A 777 57.07 -55.90 -59.52
CA ASP A 777 58.46 -55.98 -59.02
C ASP A 777 58.62 -57.08 -57.93
N LEU A 778 57.65 -57.24 -57.03
CA LEU A 778 57.60 -58.34 -56.06
C LEU A 778 57.48 -59.71 -56.74
N GLU A 779 56.63 -59.86 -57.76
CA GLU A 779 56.53 -61.10 -58.54
C GLU A 779 57.81 -61.39 -59.33
N ASN A 780 58.42 -60.38 -59.95
CA ASN A 780 59.70 -60.50 -60.64
C ASN A 780 60.81 -60.92 -59.66
N LYS A 781 60.90 -60.32 -58.47
CA LYS A 781 61.86 -60.71 -57.42
C LYS A 781 61.59 -62.12 -56.88
N ALA A 782 60.32 -62.50 -56.68
CA ALA A 782 59.94 -63.84 -56.27
C ALA A 782 60.17 -64.90 -57.36
N TRP A 783 60.16 -64.53 -58.64
CA TRP A 783 60.60 -65.36 -59.76
C TRP A 783 62.13 -65.49 -59.76
N LEU A 784 62.85 -64.38 -59.59
CA LEU A 784 64.32 -64.33 -59.56
C LEU A 784 64.90 -65.18 -58.40
N ASN A 785 64.25 -65.16 -57.22
CA ASN A 785 64.57 -66.06 -56.11
C ASN A 785 64.38 -67.53 -56.49
N ARG A 786 63.25 -67.92 -57.08
CA ARG A 786 63.01 -69.29 -57.54
C ARG A 786 64.02 -69.75 -58.61
N VAL A 787 64.45 -68.83 -59.49
CA VAL A 787 65.53 -69.09 -60.46
C VAL A 787 66.88 -69.29 -59.75
N LEU A 788 67.22 -68.46 -58.76
CA LEU A 788 68.43 -68.60 -57.95
C LEU A 788 68.43 -69.91 -57.15
N GLU A 789 67.34 -70.26 -56.47
CA GLU A 789 67.16 -71.54 -55.78
C GLU A 789 67.36 -72.73 -56.73
N SER A 790 66.79 -72.68 -57.94
CA SER A 790 66.97 -73.72 -58.96
C SER A 790 68.41 -73.85 -59.47
N ARG A 791 69.20 -72.75 -59.42
CA ARG A 791 70.63 -72.73 -59.78
C ARG A 791 71.51 -73.18 -58.62
N ILE A 792 71.16 -72.87 -57.38
CA ILE A 792 71.86 -73.35 -56.18
C ILE A 792 71.67 -74.88 -56.03
N GLN A 793 70.44 -75.39 -56.20
CA GLN A 793 70.18 -76.83 -56.22
C GLN A 793 70.83 -77.58 -57.40
N LYS A 794 71.18 -76.88 -58.50
CA LYS A 794 71.95 -77.45 -59.62
C LYS A 794 73.47 -77.18 -59.54
N GLY A 795 73.93 -76.42 -58.54
CA GLY A 795 75.35 -76.08 -58.35
C GLY A 795 76.07 -76.96 -57.32
N LEU A 796 75.36 -77.49 -56.32
CA LEU A 796 75.95 -78.24 -55.21
C LEU A 796 75.61 -79.73 -55.25
N GLY A 797 76.12 -80.39 -56.29
CA GLY A 797 75.94 -81.82 -56.56
C GLY A 797 77.22 -82.67 -56.43
N ASN A 798 78.28 -82.22 -55.73
CA ASN A 798 79.46 -83.07 -55.50
C ASN A 798 80.32 -82.63 -54.29
N GLN A 799 80.36 -83.51 -53.25
CA GLN A 799 81.32 -83.59 -52.11
C GLN A 799 81.45 -82.39 -51.13
N GLY A 800 81.85 -82.64 -49.86
CA GLY A 800 82.53 -81.57 -49.09
C GLY A 800 82.47 -81.44 -47.54
N THR A 801 81.88 -82.36 -46.75
CA THR A 801 82.09 -82.49 -45.27
C THR A 801 81.95 -81.28 -44.29
N ASN A 802 81.05 -81.46 -43.31
CA ASN A 802 81.18 -81.15 -41.86
C ASN A 802 80.95 -79.74 -41.21
N THR A 803 80.55 -79.84 -39.92
CA THR A 803 80.60 -78.87 -38.80
C THR A 803 79.61 -77.68 -38.69
N SER A 804 78.47 -77.97 -38.04
CA SER A 804 77.92 -77.30 -36.83
C SER A 804 77.87 -75.75 -36.70
N GLY A 805 76.66 -75.18 -36.49
CA GLY A 805 76.52 -73.82 -35.95
C GLY A 805 75.08 -73.28 -35.78
N LYS A 806 74.68 -73.07 -34.52
CA LYS A 806 73.53 -72.28 -33.99
C LYS A 806 73.43 -70.85 -34.59
N SER A 807 72.30 -70.09 -34.57
CA SER A 807 70.91 -70.30 -34.09
C SER A 807 70.03 -69.04 -34.34
N ASN A 808 68.69 -69.19 -34.26
CA ASN A 808 67.69 -68.14 -33.95
C ASN A 808 67.43 -67.02 -35.00
N ALA A 809 66.25 -66.41 -35.12
CA ALA A 809 64.88 -66.78 -34.66
C ALA A 809 63.81 -65.87 -35.34
N GLN A 810 62.55 -66.35 -35.43
CA GLN A 810 61.24 -65.60 -35.33
C GLN A 810 61.02 -64.34 -36.22
N ILE A 811 59.89 -64.10 -36.92
CA ILE A 811 58.46 -64.08 -36.54
C ILE A 811 57.56 -64.20 -37.83
N ASN A 812 56.33 -64.73 -37.69
CA ASN A 812 55.05 -64.61 -38.46
C ASN A 812 55.02 -63.97 -39.89
N VAL A 813 54.10 -64.33 -40.80
CA VAL A 813 52.66 -63.93 -40.82
C VAL A 813 51.78 -64.89 -41.68
N SER A 814 50.45 -64.74 -41.53
CA SER A 814 49.32 -65.61 -41.94
C SER A 814 48.99 -65.70 -43.45
N GLY A 815 47.98 -66.54 -43.79
CA GLY A 815 47.43 -66.65 -45.14
C GLY A 815 45.91 -66.92 -45.23
N LYS A 816 45.17 -65.93 -45.77
CA LYS A 816 43.95 -66.01 -46.60
C LYS A 816 42.62 -66.65 -46.07
N ALA A 817 41.73 -65.75 -45.63
CA ALA A 817 40.40 -65.41 -46.21
C ALA A 817 39.41 -66.48 -46.73
N ASN A 818 38.13 -66.39 -46.28
CA ASN A 818 36.86 -66.63 -47.01
C ASN A 818 35.62 -66.35 -46.10
N VAL A 819 34.35 -66.34 -46.55
CA VAL A 819 33.69 -65.39 -47.49
C VAL A 819 32.13 -65.52 -47.44
N LYS A 820 31.37 -64.40 -47.47
CA LYS A 820 29.87 -64.29 -47.55
C LYS A 820 29.09 -64.91 -46.35
N ASN A 821 27.84 -64.58 -45.99
CA ASN A 821 26.77 -63.66 -46.45
C ASN A 821 25.99 -63.16 -45.17
N THR A 822 24.76 -62.59 -45.04
CA THR A 822 23.51 -62.37 -45.84
C THR A 822 22.78 -61.09 -45.26
N PRO A 823 21.46 -60.72 -45.44
CA PRO A 823 21.03 -59.29 -45.39
C PRO A 823 19.82 -58.92 -44.49
N ILE A 824 19.47 -57.61 -44.48
CA ILE A 824 18.14 -56.90 -44.40
C ILE A 824 18.47 -55.38 -44.47
N GLY A 825 17.69 -54.42 -45.00
CA GLY A 825 16.36 -54.39 -45.62
C GLY A 825 16.22 -53.20 -46.62
N LYS A 826 15.00 -52.72 -46.92
CA LYS A 826 14.73 -51.70 -47.97
C LYS A 826 14.10 -50.40 -47.44
N ALA A 827 14.36 -49.27 -48.10
CA ALA A 827 13.44 -48.12 -48.15
C ALA A 827 13.64 -47.32 -49.46
N ASN A 828 12.57 -47.06 -50.22
CA ASN A 828 12.47 -45.95 -51.18
C ASN A 828 11.04 -45.84 -51.77
N ALA A 829 10.40 -44.68 -51.73
CA ALA A 829 9.17 -44.36 -52.46
C ALA A 829 8.89 -42.84 -52.47
N LYS A 830 8.33 -42.33 -53.57
CA LYS A 830 7.77 -40.97 -53.69
C LYS A 830 6.62 -40.96 -54.72
N ASN A 831 5.76 -39.94 -54.61
CA ASN A 831 4.87 -39.38 -55.65
C ASN A 831 3.48 -40.01 -55.98
N THR A 832 2.51 -39.07 -56.02
CA THR A 832 1.43 -38.84 -57.02
C THR A 832 0.04 -39.54 -56.98
N SER A 833 -0.95 -38.68 -56.72
CA SER A 833 -2.18 -38.38 -57.51
C SER A 833 -3.46 -39.26 -57.48
N SER A 834 -4.55 -38.61 -57.03
CA SER A 834 -5.96 -38.63 -57.56
C SER A 834 -6.77 -39.95 -57.64
N GLY A 835 -8.08 -39.96 -57.31
CA GLY A 835 -8.89 -41.11 -57.74
C GLY A 835 -10.40 -41.32 -57.48
N ASN A 836 -11.09 -40.61 -56.58
CA ASN A 836 -12.58 -40.52 -56.55
C ASN A 836 -13.48 -41.74 -56.11
N THR A 837 -14.73 -41.40 -55.73
CA THR A 837 -15.99 -42.20 -55.64
C THR A 837 -16.28 -43.30 -54.58
N ASN A 838 -17.20 -42.94 -53.65
CA ASN A 838 -18.46 -43.61 -53.22
C ASN A 838 -18.44 -45.07 -52.66
N THR A 839 -19.14 -45.41 -51.57
CA THR A 839 -20.62 -45.28 -51.39
C THR A 839 -21.14 -45.41 -49.93
N GLN A 840 -22.19 -44.63 -49.60
CA GLN A 840 -23.40 -44.98 -48.78
C GLN A 840 -23.28 -45.38 -47.28
N ALA A 841 -24.26 -45.11 -46.39
CA ALA A 841 -25.44 -44.22 -46.44
C ALA A 841 -26.13 -44.04 -45.05
N ALA A 842 -27.01 -43.04 -44.97
CA ALA A 842 -28.09 -42.85 -43.99
C ALA A 842 -27.70 -42.44 -42.54
N ALA A 843 -28.54 -41.75 -41.75
CA ALA A 843 -29.89 -41.23 -42.00
C ALA A 843 -30.10 -39.82 -41.43
N SER A 844 -31.01 -39.07 -42.05
CA SER A 844 -31.41 -37.71 -41.69
C SER A 844 -32.50 -37.67 -40.60
N ARG A 845 -32.56 -36.55 -39.85
CA ARG A 845 -33.81 -35.80 -39.66
C ARG A 845 -33.60 -34.39 -39.11
N SER A 846 -34.30 -33.43 -39.71
CA SER A 846 -34.50 -32.09 -39.19
C SER A 846 -35.67 -32.05 -38.20
N VAL A 847 -35.55 -31.22 -37.17
CA VAL A 847 -36.70 -30.73 -36.39
C VAL A 847 -36.53 -29.23 -36.21
N ASN A 848 -37.39 -28.45 -36.86
CA ASN A 848 -37.59 -27.05 -36.47
C ASN A 848 -38.39 -27.05 -35.16
N ALA A 849 -37.80 -26.56 -34.09
CA ALA A 849 -38.51 -26.20 -32.86
C ALA A 849 -38.46 -24.68 -32.72
N GLN A 850 -39.52 -23.99 -33.14
CA GLN A 850 -39.75 -22.62 -32.70
C GLN A 850 -40.08 -22.67 -31.21
N ILE A 851 -39.13 -22.32 -30.35
CA ILE A 851 -39.44 -22.04 -28.96
C ILE A 851 -40.09 -20.67 -28.93
N ASN A 852 -41.40 -20.63 -28.65
CA ASN A 852 -42.08 -19.39 -28.32
C ASN A 852 -41.45 -18.84 -27.05
N LEU A 853 -40.90 -17.63 -27.11
CA LEU A 853 -40.62 -16.82 -25.93
C LEU A 853 -41.97 -16.28 -25.41
N SER A 854 -42.75 -17.16 -24.78
CA SER A 854 -43.79 -16.74 -23.85
C SER A 854 -43.13 -16.11 -22.64
N GLU A 855 -43.68 -14.99 -22.19
CA GLU A 855 -43.21 -14.25 -21.02
C GLU A 855 -43.29 -15.10 -19.73
N THR A 856 -42.58 -14.64 -18.69
CA THR A 856 -42.49 -15.16 -17.30
C THR A 856 -41.62 -16.41 -17.02
N ALA A 857 -40.34 -16.16 -16.73
CA ALA A 857 -39.49 -16.96 -15.83
C ALA A 857 -38.37 -16.05 -15.24
N ASP A 858 -37.91 -16.30 -14.01
CA ASP A 858 -36.88 -15.48 -13.36
C ASP A 858 -35.49 -15.66 -13.97
N SER A 859 -34.71 -14.57 -14.02
CA SER A 859 -33.39 -14.53 -14.65
C SER A 859 -32.25 -14.93 -13.71
N GLN A 860 -32.28 -16.15 -13.19
CA GLN A 860 -31.13 -16.75 -12.50
C GLN A 860 -30.17 -17.40 -13.51
N ILE A 861 -28.87 -17.23 -13.31
CA ILE A 861 -27.83 -17.88 -14.13
C ILE A 861 -27.72 -19.34 -13.67
N ASN A 862 -27.88 -20.29 -14.60
CA ASN A 862 -27.65 -21.70 -14.29
C ASN A 862 -26.15 -21.97 -14.11
N TYR A 863 -25.71 -22.15 -12.87
CA TYR A 863 -24.30 -22.23 -12.51
C TYR A 863 -23.64 -23.54 -12.97
N TYR A 864 -24.39 -24.65 -13.04
CA TYR A 864 -23.91 -25.91 -13.64
C TYR A 864 -23.44 -25.72 -15.10
N VAL A 865 -24.22 -25.02 -15.93
CA VAL A 865 -23.88 -24.72 -17.33
C VAL A 865 -22.71 -23.72 -17.43
N PHE A 866 -22.52 -22.87 -16.41
CA PHE A 866 -21.34 -22.01 -16.32
C PHE A 866 -20.07 -22.82 -16.03
N GLU A 867 -20.08 -23.69 -15.02
CA GLU A 867 -18.94 -24.57 -14.71
C GLU A 867 -18.58 -25.50 -15.88
N GLU A 868 -19.56 -26.11 -16.54
CA GLU A 868 -19.34 -27.02 -17.69
C GLU A 868 -18.60 -26.30 -18.84
N ARG A 869 -18.73 -24.97 -18.95
CA ARG A 869 -18.07 -24.13 -19.95
C ARG A 869 -16.72 -23.56 -19.51
N PHE A 870 -16.56 -23.19 -18.23
CA PHE A 870 -15.39 -22.42 -17.76
C PHE A 870 -14.49 -23.17 -16.77
N ARG A 871 -15.05 -24.01 -15.88
CA ARG A 871 -14.27 -24.95 -15.04
C ARG A 871 -13.87 -26.19 -15.84
N GLY A 872 -14.69 -26.58 -16.83
CA GLY A 872 -14.44 -27.66 -17.78
C GLY A 872 -15.24 -28.94 -17.50
N SER A 873 -14.98 -29.97 -18.32
CA SER A 873 -15.66 -31.27 -18.25
C SER A 873 -15.36 -32.01 -16.95
N ARG A 874 -16.34 -32.80 -16.47
CA ARG A 874 -16.21 -33.58 -15.23
C ARG A 874 -15.07 -34.61 -15.34
N GLU A 875 -14.85 -35.16 -16.53
CA GLU A 875 -13.79 -36.12 -16.83
C GLU A 875 -12.40 -35.52 -16.55
N ASN A 876 -12.15 -34.29 -16.98
CA ASN A 876 -10.87 -33.60 -16.76
C ASN A 876 -10.68 -33.28 -15.26
N ILE A 877 -11.74 -32.81 -14.58
CA ILE A 877 -11.69 -32.51 -13.15
C ILE A 877 -11.45 -33.77 -12.31
N ILE A 878 -12.05 -34.92 -12.67
CA ILE A 878 -11.78 -36.21 -12.01
C ILE A 878 -10.32 -36.66 -12.23
N GLU A 879 -9.75 -36.44 -13.43
CA GLU A 879 -8.33 -36.72 -13.70
C GLU A 879 -7.42 -35.82 -12.85
N HIS A 880 -7.70 -34.53 -12.73
CA HIS A 880 -6.96 -33.59 -11.88
C HIS A 880 -7.05 -33.99 -10.40
N GLN A 881 -8.26 -34.23 -9.88
CA GLN A 881 -8.49 -34.60 -8.47
C GLN A 881 -7.95 -35.99 -8.09
N THR A 882 -7.66 -36.86 -9.07
CA THR A 882 -6.97 -38.15 -8.85
C THR A 882 -5.59 -37.97 -8.22
N ASN A 883 -4.94 -36.80 -8.36
CA ASN A 883 -3.68 -36.50 -7.69
C ASN A 883 -3.80 -36.34 -6.16
N PHE A 884 -5.01 -36.08 -5.64
CA PHE A 884 -5.25 -35.85 -4.21
C PHE A 884 -5.87 -37.05 -3.49
N ILE A 885 -6.51 -37.99 -4.19
CA ILE A 885 -7.23 -39.09 -3.56
C ILE A 885 -6.33 -40.02 -2.71
N GLY A 886 -5.03 -40.09 -3.02
CA GLY A 886 -4.04 -40.86 -2.27
C GLY A 886 -3.87 -40.42 -0.80
N TYR A 887 -4.14 -39.14 -0.48
CA TYR A 887 -4.08 -38.63 0.89
C TYR A 887 -5.25 -39.11 1.76
N PHE A 888 -6.29 -39.69 1.15
CA PHE A 888 -7.49 -40.18 1.81
C PHE A 888 -7.60 -41.72 1.79
N GLU A 889 -6.54 -42.44 1.40
CA GLU A 889 -6.53 -43.91 1.46
C GLU A 889 -6.74 -44.40 2.90
N ASN A 890 -7.62 -45.41 3.06
CA ASN A 890 -8.06 -45.96 4.35
C ASN A 890 -8.87 -45.00 5.24
N CYS A 891 -9.27 -43.83 4.75
CA CYS A 891 -10.16 -42.93 5.47
C CYS A 891 -11.62 -43.43 5.42
N THR A 892 -12.31 -43.34 6.56
CA THR A 892 -13.68 -43.86 6.76
C THR A 892 -14.73 -42.76 6.97
N ASN A 893 -14.30 -41.51 7.10
CA ASN A 893 -15.17 -40.36 7.32
C ASN A 893 -14.54 -39.08 6.75
N VAL A 894 -14.59 -38.91 5.43
CA VAL A 894 -14.09 -37.71 4.72
C VAL A 894 -15.23 -36.72 4.49
N LEU A 895 -14.97 -35.43 4.68
CA LEU A 895 -15.89 -34.35 4.31
C LEU A 895 -15.38 -33.64 3.05
N ASP A 896 -16.28 -33.45 2.09
CA ASP A 896 -16.04 -32.71 0.85
C ASP A 896 -16.87 -31.41 0.90
N ILE A 897 -16.19 -30.27 1.05
CA ILE A 897 -16.82 -28.97 1.29
C ILE A 897 -16.87 -28.20 -0.03
N GLY A 898 -18.08 -27.81 -0.46
CA GLY A 898 -18.32 -27.25 -1.80
C GLY A 898 -18.23 -28.35 -2.86
N CYS A 899 -18.94 -29.46 -2.65
CA CYS A 899 -18.79 -30.66 -3.47
C CYS A 899 -19.30 -30.51 -4.92
N GLY A 900 -20.08 -29.47 -5.23
CA GLY A 900 -20.52 -29.11 -6.58
C GLY A 900 -21.14 -30.28 -7.36
N ARG A 901 -20.58 -30.56 -8.54
CA ARG A 901 -21.03 -31.66 -9.43
C ARG A 901 -20.54 -33.04 -8.97
N GLY A 902 -19.92 -33.15 -7.79
CA GLY A 902 -19.64 -34.40 -7.08
C GLY A 902 -18.46 -35.22 -7.61
N GLU A 903 -17.53 -34.64 -8.36
CA GLU A 903 -16.36 -35.30 -8.93
C GLU A 903 -15.52 -36.05 -7.87
N PHE A 904 -15.19 -35.38 -6.77
CA PHE A 904 -14.42 -35.98 -5.67
C PHE A 904 -15.21 -37.08 -4.95
N LEU A 905 -16.52 -36.90 -4.74
CA LEU A 905 -17.40 -37.95 -4.18
C LEU A 905 -17.47 -39.19 -5.08
N GLU A 906 -17.54 -38.99 -6.40
CA GLU A 906 -17.57 -40.07 -7.39
C GLU A 906 -16.24 -40.84 -7.38
N LEU A 907 -15.11 -40.14 -7.32
CA LEU A 907 -13.77 -40.70 -7.20
C LEU A 907 -13.55 -41.43 -5.86
N ALA A 908 -13.98 -40.86 -4.74
CA ALA A 908 -13.93 -41.49 -3.41
C ALA A 908 -14.74 -42.79 -3.38
N LYS A 909 -15.96 -42.77 -3.94
CA LYS A 909 -16.83 -43.95 -4.08
C LYS A 909 -16.21 -45.04 -4.95
N GLN A 910 -15.50 -44.69 -6.03
CA GLN A 910 -14.74 -45.66 -6.84
C GLN A 910 -13.57 -46.29 -6.08
N LYS A 911 -12.92 -45.54 -5.17
CA LYS A 911 -11.83 -46.04 -4.31
C LYS A 911 -12.29 -46.74 -3.03
N GLY A 912 -13.60 -46.78 -2.75
CA GLY A 912 -14.15 -47.34 -1.51
C GLY A 912 -13.96 -46.45 -0.27
N ILE A 913 -13.63 -45.17 -0.46
CA ILE A 913 -13.50 -44.17 0.59
C ILE A 913 -14.89 -43.64 0.93
N ASN A 914 -15.24 -43.64 2.22
CA ASN A 914 -16.54 -43.12 2.66
C ASN A 914 -16.48 -41.59 2.87
N ALA A 915 -17.03 -40.87 1.90
CA ALA A 915 -17.09 -39.41 1.87
C ALA A 915 -18.54 -38.88 1.97
N THR A 916 -18.70 -37.68 2.50
CA THR A 916 -19.95 -36.91 2.49
C THR A 916 -19.69 -35.53 1.91
N GLY A 917 -20.47 -35.13 0.92
CA GLY A 917 -20.44 -33.79 0.35
C GLY A 917 -21.38 -32.83 1.08
N ILE A 918 -20.98 -31.56 1.15
CA ILE A 918 -21.86 -30.47 1.52
C ILE A 918 -21.74 -29.33 0.51
N ASP A 919 -22.86 -28.73 0.15
CA ASP A 919 -22.94 -27.59 -0.74
C ASP A 919 -24.12 -26.67 -0.38
N VAL A 920 -24.10 -25.44 -0.86
CA VAL A 920 -25.18 -24.44 -0.70
C VAL A 920 -26.08 -24.34 -1.92
N ASP A 921 -25.68 -24.87 -3.07
CA ASP A 921 -26.50 -24.93 -4.29
C ASP A 921 -27.40 -26.19 -4.29
N GLU A 922 -28.72 -26.00 -4.38
CA GLU A 922 -29.70 -27.09 -4.41
C GLU A 922 -29.64 -27.91 -5.71
N ASP A 923 -29.32 -27.31 -6.86
CA ASP A 923 -29.19 -28.02 -8.14
C ASP A 923 -27.95 -28.93 -8.15
N MET A 924 -26.83 -28.47 -7.57
CA MET A 924 -25.61 -29.28 -7.39
C MET A 924 -25.86 -30.50 -6.49
N ILE A 925 -26.56 -30.29 -5.37
CA ILE A 925 -26.95 -31.36 -4.47
C ILE A 925 -27.94 -32.35 -5.12
N ASN A 926 -28.88 -31.85 -5.92
CA ASN A 926 -29.82 -32.70 -6.67
C ASN A 926 -29.10 -33.49 -7.77
N PHE A 927 -28.12 -32.91 -8.45
CA PHE A 927 -27.25 -33.62 -9.40
C PHE A 927 -26.47 -34.73 -8.70
N CYS A 928 -25.80 -34.44 -7.58
CA CYS A 928 -25.08 -35.44 -6.77
C CYS A 928 -26.00 -36.60 -6.34
N LYS A 929 -27.20 -36.30 -5.84
CA LYS A 929 -28.19 -37.32 -5.46
C LYS A 929 -28.66 -38.16 -6.65
N SER A 930 -28.79 -37.59 -7.84
CA SER A 930 -29.15 -38.34 -9.06
C SER A 930 -28.10 -39.39 -9.46
N LYS A 931 -26.82 -39.15 -9.14
CA LYS A 931 -25.69 -40.09 -9.30
C LYS A 931 -25.57 -41.09 -8.14
N GLY A 932 -26.45 -41.00 -7.13
CA GLY A 932 -26.36 -41.79 -5.91
C GLY A 932 -25.09 -41.47 -5.10
N LEU A 933 -24.65 -40.21 -5.10
CA LEU A 933 -23.58 -39.71 -4.23
C LEU A 933 -24.19 -39.19 -2.91
N ASN A 934 -23.41 -39.23 -1.84
CA ASN A 934 -23.85 -38.82 -0.51
C ASN A 934 -23.57 -37.33 -0.30
N ALA A 935 -24.58 -36.47 -0.51
CA ALA A 935 -24.44 -35.01 -0.43
C ALA A 935 -25.63 -34.33 0.26
N GLU A 936 -25.36 -33.35 1.14
CA GLU A 936 -26.34 -32.58 1.91
C GLU A 936 -26.32 -31.09 1.55
N LEU A 937 -27.51 -30.47 1.46
CA LEU A 937 -27.67 -29.03 1.24
C LEU A 937 -27.44 -28.27 2.55
N LYS A 938 -26.20 -27.81 2.79
CA LYS A 938 -25.75 -27.17 4.03
C LYS A 938 -24.62 -26.17 3.80
N ASP A 939 -24.71 -25.05 4.53
CA ASP A 939 -23.59 -24.14 4.79
C ASP A 939 -22.44 -24.87 5.51
N ALA A 940 -21.20 -24.59 5.10
CA ALA A 940 -20.01 -25.30 5.57
C ALA A 940 -19.76 -25.15 7.07
N ILE A 941 -19.92 -23.94 7.62
CA ILE A 941 -19.74 -23.68 9.04
C ILE A 941 -20.81 -24.41 9.87
N LYS A 942 -22.10 -24.34 9.48
CA LYS A 942 -23.19 -25.05 10.17
C LYS A 942 -22.99 -26.57 10.16
N ALA A 943 -22.62 -27.14 9.01
CA ALA A 943 -22.31 -28.58 8.91
C ALA A 943 -21.15 -28.97 9.83
N LEU A 944 -20.06 -28.19 9.83
CA LEU A 944 -18.93 -28.42 10.73
C LEU A 944 -19.33 -28.28 12.20
N GLU A 945 -20.19 -27.33 12.58
CA GLU A 945 -20.69 -27.17 13.95
C GLU A 945 -21.44 -28.41 14.44
N GLU A 946 -22.34 -28.98 13.62
CA GLU A 946 -23.07 -30.23 13.88
C GLU A 946 -22.16 -31.46 13.99
N ILE A 947 -21.10 -31.54 13.18
CA ILE A 947 -20.15 -32.65 13.17
C ILE A 947 -19.45 -32.76 14.54
N LYS A 948 -19.25 -33.98 15.03
CA LYS A 948 -18.59 -34.23 16.31
C LYS A 948 -17.10 -33.86 16.27
N ASP A 949 -16.60 -33.20 17.31
CA ASP A 949 -15.17 -32.90 17.43
C ASP A 949 -14.30 -34.17 17.34
N LYS A 950 -13.18 -34.09 16.61
CA LYS A 950 -12.24 -35.20 16.34
C LYS A 950 -12.90 -36.46 15.73
N SER A 951 -13.85 -36.29 14.80
CA SER A 951 -14.50 -37.41 14.09
C SER A 951 -14.09 -37.59 12.62
N LEU A 952 -13.64 -36.54 11.93
CA LEU A 952 -13.27 -36.59 10.51
C LEU A 952 -11.88 -37.22 10.30
N ASP A 953 -11.78 -38.05 9.26
CA ASP A 953 -10.54 -38.66 8.74
C ASP A 953 -9.92 -37.86 7.58
N GLY A 954 -10.57 -36.79 7.13
CA GLY A 954 -10.05 -35.95 6.06
C GLY A 954 -11.04 -34.86 5.67
N ILE A 955 -10.52 -33.77 5.09
CA ILE A 955 -11.33 -32.71 4.50
C ILE A 955 -10.76 -32.36 3.12
N PHE A 956 -11.63 -32.35 2.11
CA PHE A 956 -11.34 -31.86 0.76
C PHE A 956 -12.14 -30.58 0.50
N ILE A 957 -11.52 -29.63 -0.19
CA ILE A 957 -12.08 -28.33 -0.57
C ILE A 957 -11.47 -27.99 -1.94
N SER A 958 -12.27 -27.82 -3.00
CA SER A 958 -11.75 -27.59 -4.36
C SER A 958 -12.58 -26.54 -5.10
N GLN A 959 -11.96 -25.38 -5.38
CA GLN A 959 -12.57 -24.19 -5.98
C GLN A 959 -13.77 -23.70 -5.13
N VAL A 960 -13.45 -23.21 -3.92
CA VAL A 960 -14.43 -22.76 -2.90
C VAL A 960 -13.92 -21.53 -2.16
N VAL A 961 -12.65 -21.51 -1.74
CA VAL A 961 -12.08 -20.46 -0.87
C VAL A 961 -12.00 -19.09 -1.54
N GLU A 962 -11.94 -19.06 -2.87
CA GLU A 962 -12.09 -17.88 -3.73
C GLU A 962 -13.48 -17.24 -3.65
N HIS A 963 -14.53 -18.02 -3.33
CA HIS A 963 -15.89 -17.54 -3.08
C HIS A 963 -16.14 -17.17 -1.60
N LEU A 964 -15.14 -17.30 -0.72
CA LEU A 964 -15.30 -17.06 0.72
C LEU A 964 -14.75 -15.70 1.17
N ASN A 965 -15.50 -15.01 2.04
CA ASN A 965 -14.98 -13.88 2.79
C ASN A 965 -13.86 -14.36 3.74
N PRO A 966 -12.72 -13.63 3.88
CA PRO A 966 -11.63 -14.03 4.77
C PRO A 966 -12.01 -14.36 6.22
N ARG A 967 -13.03 -13.69 6.80
CA ARG A 967 -13.53 -14.02 8.14
C ARG A 967 -14.24 -15.38 8.19
N TYR A 968 -14.99 -15.72 7.13
CA TYR A 968 -15.63 -17.02 7.00
C TYR A 968 -14.57 -18.12 6.82
N LEU A 969 -13.62 -17.92 5.92
CA LEU A 969 -12.50 -18.84 5.67
C LEU A 969 -11.74 -19.18 6.96
N VAL A 970 -11.37 -18.16 7.76
CA VAL A 970 -10.67 -18.38 9.04
C VAL A 970 -11.53 -19.17 10.04
N ASN A 971 -12.83 -18.89 10.16
CA ASN A 971 -13.70 -19.66 11.06
C ASN A 971 -13.87 -21.11 10.59
N MET A 972 -14.08 -21.31 9.27
CA MET A 972 -14.17 -22.62 8.65
C MET A 972 -12.89 -23.44 8.90
N LEU A 973 -11.70 -22.87 8.68
CA LEU A 973 -10.43 -23.58 8.92
C LEU A 973 -10.21 -23.98 10.39
N ASN A 974 -10.57 -23.11 11.33
CA ASN A 974 -10.53 -23.43 12.77
C ASN A 974 -11.50 -24.57 13.14
N LEU A 975 -12.70 -24.57 12.55
CA LEU A 975 -13.67 -25.66 12.71
C LEU A 975 -13.17 -26.95 12.04
N CYS A 976 -12.69 -26.90 10.80
CA CYS A 976 -12.06 -28.01 10.09
C CYS A 976 -10.99 -28.68 10.96
N ASN A 977 -10.06 -27.90 11.53
CA ASN A 977 -9.09 -28.44 12.47
C ASN A 977 -9.80 -29.10 13.67
N LYS A 978 -10.68 -28.39 14.39
CA LYS A 978 -11.40 -28.91 15.56
C LYS A 978 -12.14 -30.24 15.29
N LYS A 979 -12.73 -30.42 14.11
CA LYS A 979 -13.49 -31.62 13.73
C LYS A 979 -12.63 -32.79 13.22
N MET A 980 -11.43 -32.53 12.71
CA MET A 980 -10.50 -33.58 12.28
C MET A 980 -9.79 -34.32 13.43
N LYS A 981 -9.45 -35.60 13.18
CA LYS A 981 -8.52 -36.40 13.97
C LYS A 981 -7.06 -36.02 13.65
N TYR A 982 -6.13 -36.39 14.52
CA TYR A 982 -4.69 -36.26 14.27
C TYR A 982 -4.19 -37.35 13.30
N GLY A 983 -3.16 -37.04 12.51
CA GLY A 983 -2.55 -37.92 11.52
C GLY A 983 -3.12 -37.80 10.11
N PHE A 984 -4.18 -37.01 9.92
CA PHE A 984 -4.98 -36.92 8.70
C PHE A 984 -4.85 -35.57 7.98
N TYR A 985 -5.28 -35.52 6.72
CA TYR A 985 -5.02 -34.42 5.80
C TYR A 985 -6.25 -33.54 5.52
N ILE A 986 -6.00 -32.24 5.41
CA ILE A 986 -6.86 -31.25 4.74
C ILE A 986 -6.20 -30.88 3.42
N ILE A 987 -6.98 -30.78 2.35
CA ILE A 987 -6.52 -30.33 1.03
C ILE A 987 -7.45 -29.23 0.55
N ILE A 988 -6.86 -28.12 0.10
CA ILE A 988 -7.57 -26.92 -0.34
C ILE A 988 -7.00 -26.48 -1.69
N GLU A 989 -7.75 -26.76 -2.76
CA GLU A 989 -7.43 -26.41 -4.14
C GLU A 989 -8.19 -25.15 -4.58
N THR A 990 -7.51 -24.24 -5.29
CA THR A 990 -8.02 -22.91 -5.68
C THR A 990 -7.20 -22.32 -6.84
N VAL A 991 -7.76 -21.37 -7.59
CA VAL A 991 -7.11 -20.66 -8.71
C VAL A 991 -5.81 -19.97 -8.25
N ASN A 992 -4.75 -20.08 -9.06
CA ASN A 992 -3.42 -19.51 -8.78
C ASN A 992 -3.28 -18.04 -9.23
N PRO A 993 -3.17 -17.06 -8.31
CA PRO A 993 -2.97 -15.66 -8.68
C PRO A 993 -1.55 -15.32 -9.15
N LEU A 994 -0.56 -16.23 -9.02
CA LEU A 994 0.82 -15.98 -9.43
C LEU A 994 1.04 -16.04 -10.95
N SER A 995 0.12 -16.63 -11.71
CA SER A 995 0.12 -16.60 -13.17
C SER A 995 -0.83 -15.51 -13.66
N LEU A 996 -0.34 -14.57 -14.49
CA LEU A 996 -1.17 -13.49 -15.02
C LEU A 996 -2.35 -14.00 -15.87
N PHE A 997 -2.15 -15.06 -16.66
CA PHE A 997 -3.22 -15.72 -17.42
C PHE A 997 -4.35 -16.21 -16.50
N SER A 998 -3.97 -16.79 -15.37
CA SER A 998 -4.86 -17.42 -14.40
C SER A 998 -5.58 -16.39 -13.53
N LEU A 999 -4.86 -15.34 -13.12
CA LEU A 999 -5.41 -14.14 -12.48
C LEU A 999 -6.35 -13.36 -13.42
N ALA A 1000 -6.13 -13.34 -14.73
CA ALA A 1000 -7.06 -12.75 -15.69
C ALA A 1000 -8.34 -13.61 -15.82
N ASN A 1001 -8.20 -14.93 -15.91
CA ASN A 1001 -9.33 -15.86 -15.98
C ASN A 1001 -10.15 -15.90 -14.68
N PHE A 1002 -9.56 -15.60 -13.53
CA PHE A 1002 -10.24 -15.49 -12.23
C PHE A 1002 -11.49 -14.60 -12.31
N TYR A 1003 -11.44 -13.49 -13.07
CA TYR A 1003 -12.55 -12.55 -13.19
C TYR A 1003 -13.63 -12.95 -14.22
N ILE A 1004 -13.55 -14.15 -14.79
CA ILE A 1004 -14.62 -14.71 -15.66
C ILE A 1004 -15.81 -15.16 -14.81
N ASP A 1005 -15.57 -15.68 -13.61
CA ASP A 1005 -16.63 -15.97 -12.63
C ASP A 1005 -16.91 -14.74 -11.77
N LEU A 1006 -18.14 -14.25 -11.83
CA LEU A 1006 -18.60 -13.07 -11.10
C LEU A 1006 -18.99 -13.37 -9.64
N SER A 1007 -18.94 -14.64 -9.21
CA SER A 1007 -19.16 -15.07 -7.83
C SER A 1007 -17.86 -15.22 -7.03
N HIS A 1008 -16.69 -15.15 -7.68
CA HIS A 1008 -15.41 -15.05 -7.00
C HIS A 1008 -15.29 -13.72 -6.24
N ILE A 1009 -14.81 -13.77 -4.99
CA ILE A 1009 -14.68 -12.60 -4.12
C ILE A 1009 -13.28 -11.99 -4.20
N LYS A 1010 -12.23 -12.77 -3.95
CA LYS A 1010 -10.82 -12.33 -4.05
C LYS A 1010 -9.89 -13.51 -4.37
N PRO A 1011 -8.85 -13.33 -5.21
CA PRO A 1011 -7.84 -14.36 -5.40
C PRO A 1011 -7.11 -14.65 -4.09
N VAL A 1012 -6.96 -15.93 -3.74
CA VAL A 1012 -6.26 -16.34 -2.51
C VAL A 1012 -4.80 -16.66 -2.86
N HIS A 1013 -3.85 -15.96 -2.24
CA HIS A 1013 -2.42 -16.17 -2.50
C HIS A 1013 -1.87 -17.43 -1.78
N PRO A 1014 -1.01 -18.26 -2.40
CA PRO A 1014 -0.57 -19.53 -1.83
C PRO A 1014 0.05 -19.45 -0.44
N GLU A 1015 0.94 -18.48 -0.21
CA GLU A 1015 1.57 -18.29 1.11
C GLU A 1015 0.56 -17.77 2.16
N THR A 1016 -0.47 -17.04 1.74
CA THR A 1016 -1.57 -16.64 2.63
C THR A 1016 -2.41 -17.85 3.02
N LEU A 1017 -2.77 -18.73 2.07
CA LEU A 1017 -3.53 -19.94 2.38
C LEU A 1017 -2.73 -20.90 3.29
N LYS A 1018 -1.44 -21.11 3.01
CA LYS A 1018 -0.51 -21.80 3.91
C LYS A 1018 -0.51 -21.21 5.32
N TYR A 1019 -0.39 -19.89 5.43
CA TYR A 1019 -0.40 -19.20 6.73
C TYR A 1019 -1.73 -19.40 7.48
N LEU A 1020 -2.88 -19.27 6.79
CA LEU A 1020 -4.20 -19.49 7.38
C LEU A 1020 -4.41 -20.95 7.85
N VAL A 1021 -3.92 -21.92 7.08
CA VAL A 1021 -3.91 -23.35 7.46
C VAL A 1021 -2.97 -23.60 8.65
N SER A 1022 -1.82 -22.94 8.71
CA SER A 1022 -0.86 -23.01 9.83
C SER A 1022 -1.45 -22.46 11.14
N ILE A 1023 -2.02 -21.25 11.14
CA ILE A 1023 -2.61 -20.65 12.36
C ILE A 1023 -3.86 -21.39 12.84
N ALA A 1024 -4.60 -22.07 11.95
CA ALA A 1024 -5.69 -22.96 12.30
C ALA A 1024 -5.21 -24.26 12.99
N GLY A 1025 -3.90 -24.48 13.10
CA GLY A 1025 -3.29 -25.58 13.86
C GLY A 1025 -2.94 -26.82 13.04
N PHE A 1026 -2.82 -26.69 11.71
CA PHE A 1026 -2.27 -27.74 10.85
C PHE A 1026 -0.74 -27.59 10.69
N ARG A 1027 -0.09 -28.64 10.20
CA ARG A 1027 1.36 -28.84 10.10
C ARG A 1027 1.72 -29.56 8.79
N ASP A 1028 3.00 -29.82 8.57
CA ASP A 1028 3.54 -30.53 7.40
C ASP A 1028 2.99 -29.96 6.07
N ILE A 1029 2.95 -28.62 5.98
CA ILE A 1029 2.17 -27.91 4.95
C ILE A 1029 2.94 -27.84 3.64
N GLU A 1030 2.33 -28.31 2.56
CA GLU A 1030 2.86 -28.37 1.20
C GLU A 1030 1.97 -27.53 0.26
N THR A 1031 2.57 -26.86 -0.74
CA THR A 1031 1.83 -26.30 -1.89
C THR A 1031 2.18 -27.12 -3.13
N LYS A 1032 1.17 -27.55 -3.88
CA LYS A 1032 1.32 -28.15 -5.21
C LYS A 1032 0.65 -27.28 -6.24
N PHE A 1033 1.30 -27.07 -7.37
CA PHE A 1033 0.76 -26.35 -8.52
C PHE A 1033 0.24 -27.34 -9.56
N SER A 1034 -0.92 -27.05 -10.16
CA SER A 1034 -1.66 -27.95 -11.07
C SER A 1034 -2.25 -27.19 -12.27
N SER A 1035 -2.89 -27.91 -13.19
CA SER A 1035 -3.52 -27.33 -14.39
C SER A 1035 -2.59 -26.42 -15.23
N PRO A 1036 -1.43 -26.92 -15.73
CA PRO A 1036 -0.50 -26.10 -16.50
C PRO A 1036 -1.14 -25.57 -17.80
N VAL A 1037 -0.87 -24.30 -18.14
CA VAL A 1037 -1.31 -23.71 -19.43
C VAL A 1037 -0.75 -24.51 -20.62
N PRO A 1038 -1.55 -24.82 -21.67
CA PRO A 1038 -1.11 -25.61 -22.81
C PRO A 1038 0.13 -25.04 -23.54
N PRO A 1039 1.09 -25.88 -23.99
CA PRO A 1039 2.35 -25.42 -24.61
C PRO A 1039 2.17 -24.51 -25.84
N GLU A 1040 1.07 -24.64 -26.56
CA GLU A 1040 0.72 -23.81 -27.72
C GLU A 1040 0.35 -22.36 -27.37
N MET A 1041 -0.01 -22.08 -26.10
CA MET A 1041 -0.26 -20.73 -25.59
C MET A 1041 0.98 -20.08 -24.95
N LYS A 1042 2.00 -20.89 -24.63
CA LYS A 1042 3.25 -20.41 -24.02
C LYS A 1042 4.18 -19.76 -25.03
N LEU A 1043 5.08 -18.90 -24.55
CA LEU A 1043 6.19 -18.39 -25.34
C LEU A 1043 7.12 -19.54 -25.74
N LYS A 1044 7.43 -19.63 -27.03
CA LYS A 1044 8.26 -20.69 -27.59
C LYS A 1044 9.74 -20.37 -27.39
N LYS A 1045 10.49 -21.34 -26.88
CA LYS A 1045 11.95 -21.29 -26.82
C LYS A 1045 12.57 -21.16 -28.22
N LEU A 1046 13.70 -20.47 -28.28
CA LEU A 1046 14.55 -20.44 -29.45
C LEU A 1046 15.16 -21.84 -29.68
N PRO A 1047 15.19 -22.35 -30.91
CA PRO A 1047 15.83 -23.61 -31.23
C PRO A 1047 17.36 -23.48 -31.11
N ASN A 1048 18.03 -24.53 -30.61
CA ASN A 1048 19.49 -24.61 -30.71
C ASN A 1048 19.89 -24.65 -32.20
N LEU A 1049 20.89 -23.85 -32.57
CA LEU A 1049 21.51 -23.86 -33.89
C LEU A 1049 22.80 -24.68 -33.79
N GLU A 1050 22.89 -25.80 -34.52
CA GLU A 1050 23.92 -26.83 -34.31
C GLU A 1050 25.36 -26.46 -34.78
N ASP A 1051 25.62 -25.20 -35.16
CA ASP A 1051 26.84 -24.79 -35.89
C ASP A 1051 27.51 -23.46 -35.43
N THR A 1052 27.12 -22.84 -34.30
CA THR A 1052 27.79 -21.61 -33.79
C THR A 1052 28.05 -21.57 -32.27
N ASP A 1053 29.28 -21.92 -31.85
CA ASP A 1053 29.79 -21.88 -30.46
C ASP A 1053 29.56 -20.54 -29.71
N ASN A 1054 29.44 -19.42 -30.43
CA ASN A 1054 29.24 -18.10 -29.82
C ASN A 1054 27.78 -17.76 -29.50
N ASP A 1055 26.80 -18.37 -30.19
CA ASP A 1055 25.39 -18.02 -30.04
C ASP A 1055 24.69 -18.86 -28.95
N GLU A 1056 25.24 -20.03 -28.61
CA GLU A 1056 24.59 -20.99 -27.69
C GLU A 1056 24.31 -20.37 -26.30
N SER A 1057 25.25 -19.56 -25.77
CA SER A 1057 25.07 -18.84 -24.51
C SER A 1057 23.95 -17.78 -24.55
N MET A 1058 23.77 -17.09 -25.68
CA MET A 1058 22.70 -16.10 -25.87
C MET A 1058 21.34 -16.78 -26.07
N ILE A 1059 21.31 -17.94 -26.74
CA ILE A 1059 20.14 -18.81 -26.85
C ILE A 1059 19.75 -19.35 -25.48
N GLU A 1060 20.71 -19.78 -24.65
CA GLU A 1060 20.45 -20.25 -23.29
C GLU A 1060 19.87 -19.14 -22.41
N ILE A 1061 20.50 -17.95 -22.35
CA ILE A 1061 19.99 -16.80 -21.58
C ILE A 1061 18.60 -16.37 -22.07
N SER A 1062 18.37 -16.36 -23.39
CA SER A 1062 17.04 -16.07 -23.94
C SER A 1062 16.01 -17.13 -23.56
N ASN A 1063 16.38 -18.42 -23.54
CA ASN A 1063 15.50 -19.51 -23.15
C ASN A 1063 15.21 -19.53 -21.63
N GLN A 1064 16.16 -19.12 -20.78
CA GLN A 1064 15.95 -18.90 -19.35
C GLN A 1064 15.01 -17.70 -19.10
N ASN A 1065 15.18 -16.59 -19.81
CA ASN A 1065 14.25 -15.46 -19.76
C ASN A 1065 12.84 -15.85 -20.24
N ILE A 1066 12.74 -16.68 -21.30
CA ILE A 1066 11.48 -17.22 -21.79
C ILE A 1066 10.81 -18.13 -20.75
N ASP A 1067 11.56 -18.92 -19.96
CA ASP A 1067 11.01 -19.68 -18.84
C ASP A 1067 10.48 -18.76 -17.73
N MET A 1068 11.26 -17.78 -17.27
CA MET A 1068 10.83 -16.82 -16.24
C MET A 1068 9.56 -16.06 -16.64
N ILE A 1069 9.46 -15.63 -17.90
CA ILE A 1069 8.26 -14.98 -18.44
C ILE A 1069 7.11 -15.99 -18.59
N ASN A 1070 7.38 -17.23 -18.99
CA ASN A 1070 6.36 -18.28 -19.08
C ASN A 1070 5.79 -18.67 -17.71
N ASP A 1071 6.57 -18.65 -16.63
CA ASP A 1071 6.06 -18.97 -15.29
C ASP A 1071 5.21 -17.82 -14.73
N ALA A 1072 5.64 -16.57 -14.92
CA ALA A 1072 4.88 -15.39 -14.48
C ALA A 1072 3.60 -15.13 -15.31
N LEU A 1073 3.63 -15.36 -16.63
CA LEU A 1073 2.45 -15.18 -17.48
C LEU A 1073 1.59 -16.44 -17.53
N TYR A 1074 2.19 -17.56 -17.93
CA TYR A 1074 1.54 -18.81 -18.32
C TYR A 1074 1.90 -19.98 -17.38
N GLY A 1075 2.05 -19.70 -16.08
CA GLY A 1075 2.33 -20.70 -15.06
C GLY A 1075 1.21 -21.75 -14.89
N ALA A 1076 1.21 -22.41 -13.74
CA ALA A 1076 0.10 -23.29 -13.33
C ALA A 1076 -1.19 -22.48 -13.09
N GLN A 1077 -2.34 -22.98 -13.53
CA GLN A 1077 -3.62 -22.29 -13.35
C GLN A 1077 -4.22 -22.46 -11.96
N ASP A 1078 -3.93 -23.59 -11.32
CA ASP A 1078 -4.44 -23.93 -9.99
C ASP A 1078 -3.29 -24.21 -9.03
N TYR A 1079 -3.58 -24.13 -7.74
CA TYR A 1079 -2.72 -24.70 -6.70
C TYR A 1079 -3.55 -25.33 -5.58
N ALA A 1080 -2.96 -26.30 -4.89
CA ALA A 1080 -3.50 -26.91 -3.70
C ALA A 1080 -2.56 -26.71 -2.50
N VAL A 1081 -3.11 -26.27 -1.38
CA VAL A 1081 -2.45 -26.31 -0.07
C VAL A 1081 -2.89 -27.56 0.67
N ILE A 1082 -1.91 -28.36 1.07
CA ILE A 1082 -2.10 -29.64 1.74
C ILE A 1082 -1.54 -29.49 3.15
N GLY A 1083 -2.37 -29.73 4.17
CA GLY A 1083 -1.98 -29.64 5.57
C GLY A 1083 -2.32 -30.91 6.33
N LYS A 1084 -1.53 -31.26 7.34
CA LYS A 1084 -1.74 -32.41 8.22
C LYS A 1084 -2.09 -31.96 9.64
N LYS A 1085 -2.98 -32.68 10.33
CA LYS A 1085 -3.32 -32.36 11.73
C LYS A 1085 -2.50 -33.17 12.74
#